data_AF-A0AAD6D4M0-F1
#
_entry.id   AF-A0AAD6D4M0-F1
#
_cell.length_a   1.000
_cell.length_b   1.000
_cell.length_c   1.000
_cell.angle_alpha   90.00
_cell.angle_beta   90.00
_cell.angle_gamma   90.00
#
_symmetry.space_group_name_H-M   'P 1'
#
loop_
_entity.id
_entity.type
_entity.pdbx_description
1 polymer ?
#
loop_
_entity_poly.entity_id
_entity_poly.type
_entity_poly.pdbx_seq_one_letter_code
_entity_poly.pdbx_strand_id
1 'polypeptide(L)'
;MEPGENTRPASQLIAGFASPSTPTGPSGSRRSVYGQSTHGQSYMGQSIRSVHPPPPPPPAHDVEKDELRVQVSTLRYELENIKQERDLQTLRFEKETRDLQLKADADFKRAQAAETASNRATHKTEALAKELKDTQEQALNEKASLERKARNLQDENQMIQEELAETQAQASDHERQSKYQISELETVRVSLQKTIEELQNDLLEARAAQQATQEKLSQREAEVADLESDNIRLKAEGSDGEELLVLKRELTEQVTHLRELETTNRDQVAELQHLRKVQKNVQVVEEQKRSLENQLQLMKGVEAEFETLQIQKQILEDERQSWASLLEENDQPAEFDSPEAIVKALVQERIEKATFIDRLGAVDAQFLEKDEAIKTLEDEKLKLKQELETARATASTSVGAPAAADARARARLERQRALAVKEVEYLRAQLKTFDEEETTMNAEQSQFDEQKAAQIAQLQQLVDEYRSELHKVHEELSQREAPPREEPQSRGTKRPLSPADSTAESERLSVLTRKNRKLQEALSKSEQATTLAKKELDAAKSQLRSLKAKSRTRVLELRDNPTAEAEKIKMTTLKTLQAENRDLLAQLRGNHVGVKVAPVSTLEALKLEIQEMERVVADKEKRNRRLREIYSAKATEFREAVASLLGYKLDILPNGRVRVTSMFHLSPEYRHGDPNASSDSHGPGSMGNGEENSILFDGENGSMKLSGGNNSLFAMEIKPLLKFWVQERKDIPCFLAAMTLDFYDKTTRATRV
;
A
#
# COMPACT_ATOMS: atom_id res chain seq x y z
N MET A 1 -4.99 40.26 42.68
CA MET A 1 -5.88 41.43 42.55
C MET A 1 -7.27 40.93 42.21
N GLU A 2 -8.24 41.68 42.72
CA GLU A 2 -9.72 41.62 42.69
C GLU A 2 -10.53 40.89 41.57
N PRO A 3 -11.86 40.70 41.78
CA PRO A 3 -12.59 39.53 41.29
C PRO A 3 -13.82 39.87 40.41
N GLY A 4 -14.58 38.83 40.02
CA GLY A 4 -15.93 38.93 39.46
C GLY A 4 -16.25 37.73 38.55
N GLU A 5 -17.50 37.27 38.40
CA GLU A 5 -18.70 37.54 39.18
C GLU A 5 -19.71 36.39 38.98
N ASN A 6 -20.57 36.10 39.96
CA ASN A 6 -21.50 34.97 39.93
C ASN A 6 -22.80 35.34 39.21
N THR A 7 -23.16 34.67 38.10
CA THR A 7 -24.54 34.69 37.57
C THR A 7 -25.03 33.29 37.17
N ARG A 8 -25.88 32.72 38.03
CA ARG A 8 -27.00 31.81 37.65
C ARG A 8 -28.22 32.70 37.31
N PRO A 9 -29.29 32.24 36.62
CA PRO A 9 -29.79 30.86 36.49
C PRO A 9 -30.10 30.50 35.00
N ALA A 10 -30.92 29.53 34.58
CA ALA A 10 -31.78 28.54 35.23
C ALA A 10 -31.87 27.26 34.38
N SER A 11 -32.10 26.11 35.03
CA SER A 11 -32.41 24.84 34.35
C SER A 11 -33.87 24.81 33.88
N GLN A 12 -34.15 24.25 32.69
CA GLN A 12 -35.46 23.64 32.43
C GLN A 12 -35.40 22.54 31.35
N LEU A 13 -36.25 21.53 31.54
CA LEU A 13 -36.26 20.29 30.76
C LEU A 13 -36.86 20.48 29.36
N ILE A 14 -36.32 19.76 28.38
CA ILE A 14 -37.03 19.45 27.13
C ILE A 14 -37.82 18.15 27.34
N ALA A 15 -39.14 18.22 27.27
CA ALA A 15 -40.02 17.06 27.29
C ALA A 15 -41.29 17.30 26.45
N GLY A 16 -41.69 16.28 25.70
CA GLY A 16 -43.08 16.06 25.28
C GLY A 16 -43.69 17.03 24.26
N PHE A 17 -43.65 16.66 22.97
CA PHE A 17 -44.63 17.15 22.01
C PHE A 17 -46.03 16.64 22.40
N ALA A 18 -46.95 17.56 22.67
CA ALA A 18 -48.39 17.32 22.62
C ALA A 18 -49.08 18.57 22.04
N SER A 19 -50.01 18.35 21.11
CA SER A 19 -50.85 19.39 20.50
C SER A 19 -51.67 20.13 21.58
N PRO A 20 -52.01 21.43 21.43
CA PRO A 20 -53.04 21.80 20.44
C PRO A 20 -52.90 23.19 19.81
N SER A 21 -53.66 23.43 18.74
CA SER A 21 -54.61 24.56 18.61
C SER A 21 -54.85 24.98 17.15
N THR A 22 -56.12 25.25 16.83
CA THR A 22 -56.52 26.40 16.00
C THR A 22 -58.02 26.69 16.28
N PRO A 23 -58.49 27.95 16.20
CA PRO A 23 -59.78 28.34 16.78
C PRO A 23 -60.93 28.40 15.77
N THR A 24 -62.14 28.46 16.32
CA THR A 24 -63.41 28.88 15.68
C THR A 24 -63.25 30.14 14.82
N GLY A 25 -63.64 30.16 13.54
CA GLY A 25 -65.03 30.33 13.05
C GLY A 25 -65.21 31.74 12.45
N PRO A 26 -66.41 32.19 12.00
CA PRO A 26 -67.54 31.47 11.40
C PRO A 26 -67.87 31.98 9.96
N SER A 27 -68.63 31.21 9.16
CA SER A 27 -69.66 31.72 8.22
C SER A 27 -70.13 30.58 7.29
N GLY A 28 -71.45 30.37 7.20
CA GLY A 28 -71.95 29.18 6.50
C GLY A 28 -73.47 29.08 6.35
N SER A 29 -74.19 30.20 6.20
CA SER A 29 -75.56 30.21 5.66
C SER A 29 -76.12 31.61 5.42
N ARG A 30 -76.26 31.98 4.13
CA ARG A 30 -77.54 32.44 3.53
C ARG A 30 -77.34 32.97 2.09
N ARG A 31 -78.03 32.32 1.14
CA ARG A 31 -78.57 32.89 -0.13
C ARG A 31 -77.54 33.49 -1.13
N SER A 32 -77.82 33.65 -2.43
CA SER A 32 -79.11 33.61 -3.14
C SER A 32 -78.97 33.20 -4.63
N VAL A 33 -79.92 32.39 -5.11
CA VAL A 33 -80.75 32.63 -6.32
C VAL A 33 -80.09 32.67 -7.71
N TYR A 34 -80.50 31.73 -8.59
CA TYR A 34 -81.40 32.02 -9.71
C TYR A 34 -82.08 30.74 -10.24
N GLY A 35 -83.20 30.37 -9.63
CA GLY A 35 -84.30 29.69 -10.31
C GLY A 35 -85.27 30.75 -10.84
N GLN A 36 -85.90 30.51 -11.98
CA GLN A 36 -86.54 31.56 -12.78
C GLN A 36 -87.62 32.38 -12.06
N SER A 37 -87.63 33.65 -12.44
CA SER A 37 -88.66 34.63 -12.19
C SER A 37 -90.02 34.25 -12.79
N THR A 38 -91.07 34.36 -11.99
CA THR A 38 -92.29 35.08 -12.37
C THR A 38 -92.72 35.96 -11.18
N HIS A 39 -92.52 37.28 -11.27
CA HIS A 39 -93.38 38.21 -10.53
C HIS A 39 -94.81 38.06 -11.14
N GLY A 40 -95.93 38.22 -10.43
CA GLY A 40 -96.30 39.42 -9.67
C GLY A 40 -96.47 40.59 -10.65
N GLN A 41 -97.57 41.33 -10.78
CA GLN A 41 -98.83 41.56 -10.06
C GLN A 41 -99.70 42.35 -11.09
N SER A 42 -101.00 42.64 -10.97
CA SER A 42 -102.14 42.24 -10.14
C SER A 42 -103.38 43.03 -10.67
N TYR A 43 -104.56 42.76 -10.11
CA TYR A 43 -105.78 43.60 -10.13
C TYR A 43 -106.72 43.64 -11.36
N MET A 44 -107.99 43.37 -11.05
CA MET A 44 -109.21 44.09 -11.49
C MET A 44 -109.55 44.19 -12.99
N GLY A 45 -110.69 43.60 -13.35
CA GLY A 45 -111.87 44.47 -13.55
C GLY A 45 -112.62 44.42 -14.89
N GLN A 46 -113.80 43.80 -14.82
CA GLN A 46 -115.07 44.23 -15.47
C GLN A 46 -115.37 43.96 -16.97
N SER A 47 -116.67 43.64 -17.13
CA SER A 47 -117.60 43.84 -18.27
C SER A 47 -117.73 42.72 -19.32
N ILE A 48 -118.84 41.96 -19.32
CA ILE A 48 -120.18 42.29 -19.90
C ILE A 48 -120.09 42.33 -21.45
N ARG A 49 -120.73 41.46 -22.27
CA ARG A 49 -122.17 41.10 -22.43
C ARG A 49 -122.27 39.73 -23.16
N SER A 50 -123.27 38.85 -22.91
CA SER A 50 -124.57 38.70 -23.63
C SER A 50 -124.43 38.48 -25.17
N VAL A 51 -125.16 37.59 -25.86
CA VAL A 51 -126.65 37.39 -25.92
C VAL A 51 -127.02 35.91 -26.22
N HIS A 52 -128.32 35.59 -26.11
CA HIS A 52 -129.01 34.28 -26.14
C HIS A 52 -129.50 33.88 -27.61
N PRO A 53 -130.56 33.06 -27.91
CA PRO A 53 -130.61 32.09 -29.05
C PRO A 53 -131.73 32.44 -30.09
N PRO A 54 -132.49 31.54 -30.81
CA PRO A 54 -132.34 30.15 -31.30
C PRO A 54 -132.43 29.96 -32.88
N PRO A 55 -133.41 29.26 -33.53
CA PRO A 55 -133.26 28.09 -34.46
C PRO A 55 -133.62 28.43 -35.97
N PRO A 56 -134.05 27.54 -36.95
CA PRO A 56 -134.31 26.07 -36.97
C PRO A 56 -133.65 25.11 -38.04
N PRO A 57 -134.19 24.69 -39.23
CA PRO A 57 -134.20 23.26 -39.65
C PRO A 57 -133.39 22.91 -40.94
N PRO A 58 -133.34 21.63 -41.42
CA PRO A 58 -132.27 21.12 -42.30
C PRO A 58 -132.58 21.10 -43.81
N PRO A 59 -131.56 20.88 -44.66
CA PRO A 59 -131.73 20.35 -46.02
C PRO A 59 -131.29 18.87 -46.15
N ALA A 60 -132.03 18.18 -47.01
CA ALA A 60 -131.96 16.77 -47.44
C ALA A 60 -130.62 16.00 -47.34
N HIS A 61 -130.77 14.76 -46.86
CA HIS A 61 -129.93 13.56 -47.06
C HIS A 61 -129.00 13.57 -48.29
N ASP A 62 -127.70 13.44 -48.03
CA ASP A 62 -126.74 12.67 -48.83
C ASP A 62 -126.04 11.72 -47.84
N VAL A 63 -126.53 10.49 -47.64
CA VAL A 63 -126.03 9.57 -46.59
C VAL A 63 -124.53 9.30 -46.76
N GLU A 64 -124.08 9.08 -48.00
CA GLU A 64 -122.67 8.89 -48.36
C GLU A 64 -121.79 10.11 -48.02
N LYS A 65 -122.35 11.33 -48.07
CA LYS A 65 -121.61 12.58 -47.83
C LYS A 65 -121.47 12.89 -46.36
N ASP A 66 -122.46 12.50 -45.54
CA ASP A 66 -122.35 12.59 -44.10
C ASP A 66 -121.49 11.43 -43.54
N GLU A 67 -121.53 10.24 -44.12
CA GLU A 67 -120.54 9.19 -43.84
C GLU A 67 -119.12 9.63 -44.20
N LEU A 68 -118.90 10.23 -45.38
CA LEU A 68 -117.60 10.81 -45.75
C LEU A 68 -117.20 11.99 -44.86
N ARG A 69 -118.14 12.81 -44.36
CA ARG A 69 -117.84 13.86 -43.38
C ARG A 69 -117.47 13.30 -42.02
N VAL A 70 -118.10 12.21 -41.58
CA VAL A 70 -117.73 11.48 -40.35
C VAL A 70 -116.37 10.82 -40.52
N GLN A 71 -116.08 10.18 -41.66
CA GLN A 71 -114.76 9.63 -41.96
C GLN A 71 -113.68 10.73 -42.05
N VAL A 72 -113.99 11.88 -42.64
CA VAL A 72 -113.06 13.02 -42.69
C VAL A 72 -112.90 13.68 -41.31
N SER A 73 -113.92 13.69 -40.44
CA SER A 73 -113.78 14.22 -39.08
C SER A 73 -113.05 13.26 -38.14
N THR A 74 -113.27 11.94 -38.25
CA THR A 74 -112.49 10.93 -37.52
C THR A 74 -111.04 10.90 -38.02
N LEU A 75 -110.78 10.87 -39.33
CA LEU A 75 -109.42 10.96 -39.87
C LEU A 75 -108.73 12.28 -39.48
N ARG A 76 -109.45 13.41 -39.42
CA ARG A 76 -108.89 14.67 -38.89
C ARG A 76 -108.55 14.55 -37.41
N TYR A 77 -109.44 13.97 -36.60
CA TYR A 77 -109.20 13.74 -35.17
C TYR A 77 -108.02 12.78 -34.94
N GLU A 78 -107.90 11.71 -35.71
CA GLU A 78 -106.75 10.79 -35.68
C GLU A 78 -105.46 11.48 -36.09
N LEU A 79 -105.46 12.28 -37.17
CA LEU A 79 -104.30 13.03 -37.63
C LEU A 79 -103.91 14.13 -36.62
N GLU A 80 -104.88 14.75 -35.94
CA GLU A 80 -104.65 15.73 -34.88
C GLU A 80 -104.17 15.07 -33.58
N ASN A 81 -104.68 13.89 -33.22
CA ASN A 81 -104.16 13.07 -32.11
C ASN A 81 -102.73 12.59 -32.40
N ILE A 82 -102.44 12.10 -33.61
CA ILE A 82 -101.07 11.72 -34.03
C ILE A 82 -100.12 12.93 -34.03
N LYS A 83 -100.61 14.14 -34.35
CA LYS A 83 -99.82 15.38 -34.19
C LYS A 83 -99.54 15.66 -32.72
N GLN A 84 -100.55 15.66 -31.86
CA GLN A 84 -100.40 15.87 -30.42
C GLN A 84 -99.47 14.80 -29.78
N GLU A 85 -99.57 13.54 -30.21
CA GLU A 85 -98.66 12.47 -29.78
C GLU A 85 -97.22 12.72 -30.25
N ARG A 86 -97.01 13.18 -31.50
CA ARG A 86 -95.68 13.60 -31.97
C ARG A 86 -95.15 14.81 -31.21
N ASP A 87 -95.97 15.81 -30.93
CA ASP A 87 -95.58 17.01 -30.18
C ASP A 87 -95.26 16.68 -28.71
N LEU A 88 -95.97 15.73 -28.11
CA LEU A 88 -95.64 15.17 -26.80
C LEU A 88 -94.36 14.32 -26.84
N GLN A 89 -94.09 13.59 -27.93
CA GLN A 89 -92.83 12.86 -28.12
C GLN A 89 -91.64 13.80 -28.31
N THR A 90 -91.75 14.86 -29.13
CA THR A 90 -90.68 15.86 -29.30
C THR A 90 -90.42 16.58 -27.99
N LEU A 91 -91.45 17.00 -27.24
CA LEU A 91 -91.27 17.60 -25.91
C LEU A 91 -90.62 16.64 -24.89
N ARG A 92 -90.90 15.32 -24.97
CA ARG A 92 -90.21 14.31 -24.16
C ARG A 92 -88.74 14.18 -24.55
N PHE A 93 -88.43 14.05 -25.84
CA PHE A 93 -87.03 13.99 -26.32
C PHE A 93 -86.26 15.29 -26.04
N GLU A 94 -86.89 16.46 -26.17
CA GLU A 94 -86.29 17.74 -25.76
C GLU A 94 -86.03 17.79 -24.24
N LYS A 95 -86.93 17.25 -23.42
CA LYS A 95 -86.70 17.16 -21.98
C LYS A 95 -85.56 16.19 -21.66
N GLU A 96 -85.55 15.01 -22.29
CA GLU A 96 -84.50 14.01 -22.10
C GLU A 96 -83.12 14.51 -22.55
N THR A 97 -83.04 15.23 -23.68
CA THR A 97 -81.80 15.87 -24.15
C THR A 97 -81.34 16.97 -23.20
N ARG A 98 -82.23 17.82 -22.67
CA ARG A 98 -81.90 18.80 -21.63
C ARG A 98 -81.44 18.13 -20.32
N ASP A 99 -82.12 17.07 -19.88
CA ASP A 99 -81.75 16.32 -18.67
C ASP A 99 -80.41 15.59 -18.85
N LEU A 100 -80.08 15.12 -20.06
CA LEU A 100 -78.77 14.56 -20.40
C LEU A 100 -77.67 15.62 -20.48
N GLN A 101 -77.95 16.80 -21.05
CA GLN A 101 -77.02 17.94 -21.06
C GLN A 101 -76.71 18.41 -19.64
N LEU A 102 -77.71 18.56 -18.78
CA LEU A 102 -77.52 18.95 -17.38
C LEU A 102 -76.70 17.91 -16.58
N LYS A 103 -76.87 16.61 -16.87
CA LYS A 103 -76.02 15.55 -16.29
C LYS A 103 -74.58 15.64 -16.80
N ALA A 104 -74.38 15.79 -18.10
CA ALA A 104 -73.05 15.94 -18.70
C ALA A 104 -72.31 17.17 -18.16
N ASP A 105 -72.99 18.32 -18.03
CA ASP A 105 -72.43 19.53 -17.41
C ASP A 105 -72.08 19.35 -15.93
N ALA A 106 -72.91 18.62 -15.18
CA ALA A 106 -72.67 18.33 -13.77
C ALA A 106 -71.48 17.37 -13.58
N ASP A 107 -71.37 16.35 -14.43
CA ASP A 107 -70.26 15.40 -14.42
C ASP A 107 -68.96 16.03 -14.93
N PHE A 108 -69.01 16.91 -15.93
CA PHE A 108 -67.86 17.71 -16.37
C PHE A 108 -67.34 18.63 -15.26
N LYS A 109 -68.24 19.36 -14.56
CA LYS A 109 -67.87 20.19 -13.41
C LYS A 109 -67.31 19.36 -12.25
N ARG A 110 -67.84 18.14 -12.03
CA ARG A 110 -67.30 17.20 -11.03
C ARG A 110 -65.91 16.70 -11.42
N ALA A 111 -65.67 16.38 -12.69
CA ALA A 111 -64.37 15.98 -13.21
C ALA A 111 -63.35 17.11 -13.08
N GLN A 112 -63.69 18.34 -13.48
CA GLN A 112 -62.83 19.52 -13.34
C GLN A 112 -62.51 19.84 -11.86
N ALA A 113 -63.47 19.66 -10.95
CA ALA A 113 -63.24 19.80 -9.52
C ALA A 113 -62.31 18.69 -8.97
N ALA A 114 -62.44 17.46 -9.44
CA ALA A 114 -61.56 16.35 -9.08
C ALA A 114 -60.13 16.54 -9.63
N GLU A 115 -59.99 17.00 -10.87
CA GLU A 115 -58.71 17.30 -11.52
C GLU A 115 -57.99 18.44 -10.81
N THR A 116 -58.67 19.55 -10.52
CA THR A 116 -58.07 20.67 -9.78
C THR A 116 -57.74 20.32 -8.32
N ALA A 117 -58.51 19.42 -7.69
CA ALA A 117 -58.15 18.87 -6.38
C ALA A 117 -56.92 17.94 -6.47
N SER A 118 -56.84 17.10 -7.52
CA SER A 118 -55.69 16.24 -7.80
C SER A 118 -54.42 17.06 -8.02
N ASN A 119 -54.47 18.09 -8.87
CA ASN A 119 -53.32 18.96 -9.16
C ASN A 119 -52.87 19.75 -7.91
N ARG A 120 -53.79 20.11 -7.01
CA ARG A 120 -53.43 20.69 -5.70
C ARG A 120 -52.80 19.67 -4.75
N ALA A 121 -53.21 18.39 -4.83
CA ALA A 121 -52.60 17.33 -4.05
C ALA A 121 -51.20 16.97 -4.56
N THR A 122 -51.01 16.84 -5.88
CA THR A 122 -49.70 16.56 -6.49
C THR A 122 -48.71 17.67 -6.16
N HIS A 123 -49.07 18.96 -6.36
CA HIS A 123 -48.19 20.08 -5.99
C HIS A 123 -47.86 20.12 -4.49
N LYS A 124 -48.78 19.74 -3.60
CA LYS A 124 -48.46 19.60 -2.17
C LYS A 124 -47.48 18.46 -1.90
N THR A 125 -47.66 17.30 -2.56
CA THR A 125 -46.70 16.19 -2.43
C THR A 125 -45.34 16.51 -3.05
N GLU A 126 -45.29 17.27 -4.14
CA GLU A 126 -44.05 17.76 -4.75
C GLU A 126 -43.34 18.78 -3.86
N ALA A 127 -44.07 19.69 -3.22
CA ALA A 127 -43.51 20.65 -2.26
C ALA A 127 -42.92 19.93 -1.03
N LEU A 128 -43.70 19.03 -0.40
CA LEU A 128 -43.21 18.22 0.73
C LEU A 128 -42.04 17.31 0.34
N ALA A 129 -42.02 16.77 -0.89
CA ALA A 129 -40.90 15.97 -1.38
C ALA A 129 -39.64 16.81 -1.66
N LYS A 130 -39.77 18.10 -1.97
CA LYS A 130 -38.64 19.04 -2.06
C LYS A 130 -38.14 19.40 -0.67
N GLU A 131 -39.02 19.81 0.25
CA GLU A 131 -38.67 20.13 1.64
C GLU A 131 -37.99 18.94 2.35
N LEU A 132 -38.44 17.71 2.11
CA LEU A 132 -37.78 16.49 2.63
C LEU A 132 -36.40 16.22 2.00
N LYS A 133 -36.17 16.61 0.73
CA LYS A 133 -34.83 16.53 0.12
C LYS A 133 -33.92 17.62 0.65
N ASP A 134 -34.38 18.86 0.68
CA ASP A 134 -33.61 20.01 1.15
C ASP A 134 -33.16 19.81 2.61
N THR A 135 -34.05 19.30 3.47
CA THR A 135 -33.71 18.95 4.86
C THR A 135 -32.78 17.75 4.98
N GLN A 136 -32.90 16.73 4.11
CA GLN A 136 -31.93 15.63 4.04
C GLN A 136 -30.54 16.10 3.58
N GLU A 137 -30.48 16.95 2.56
CA GLU A 137 -29.22 17.53 2.05
C GLU A 137 -28.57 18.45 3.09
N GLN A 138 -29.34 19.27 3.81
CA GLN A 138 -28.87 20.05 4.95
C GLN A 138 -28.29 19.15 6.05
N ALA A 139 -29.03 18.12 6.49
CA ALA A 139 -28.57 17.18 7.52
C ALA A 139 -27.31 16.40 7.10
N LEU A 140 -27.18 16.03 5.81
CA LEU A 140 -25.98 15.38 5.27
C LEU A 140 -24.78 16.35 5.24
N ASN A 141 -25.00 17.61 4.84
CA ASN A 141 -23.96 18.64 4.83
C ASN A 141 -23.49 19.01 6.25
N GLU A 142 -24.42 19.16 7.20
CA GLU A 142 -24.11 19.38 8.62
C GLU A 142 -23.32 18.20 9.18
N LYS A 143 -23.79 16.96 8.97
CA LYS A 143 -23.08 15.74 9.37
C LYS A 143 -21.67 15.69 8.79
N ALA A 144 -21.50 15.95 7.49
CA ALA A 144 -20.18 15.98 6.86
C ALA A 144 -19.28 17.10 7.44
N SER A 145 -19.85 18.25 7.82
CA SER A 145 -19.10 19.33 8.47
C SER A 145 -18.66 18.97 9.89
N LEU A 146 -19.50 18.25 10.65
CA LEU A 146 -19.21 17.76 12.00
C LEU A 146 -18.20 16.62 11.96
N GLU A 147 -18.29 15.70 10.99
CA GLU A 147 -17.29 14.65 10.77
C GLU A 147 -15.91 15.23 10.41
N ARG A 148 -15.85 16.29 9.59
CA ARG A 148 -14.58 17.00 9.32
C ARG A 148 -14.03 17.64 10.60
N LYS A 149 -14.86 18.35 11.37
CA LYS A 149 -14.43 18.94 12.66
C LYS A 149 -13.96 17.88 13.65
N ALA A 150 -14.64 16.74 13.73
CA ALA A 150 -14.26 15.64 14.61
C ALA A 150 -12.92 15.02 14.20
N ARG A 151 -12.65 14.86 12.90
CA ARG A 151 -11.33 14.43 12.39
C ARG A 151 -10.25 15.46 12.71
N ASN A 152 -10.44 16.73 12.36
CA ASN A 152 -9.48 17.78 12.68
C ASN A 152 -9.15 17.84 14.19
N LEU A 153 -10.16 17.77 15.07
CA LEU A 153 -9.94 17.72 16.52
C LEU A 153 -9.25 16.44 17.00
N GLN A 154 -9.44 15.32 16.30
CA GLN A 154 -8.73 14.07 16.57
C GLN A 154 -7.27 14.16 16.13
N ASP A 155 -7.00 14.72 14.94
CA ASP A 155 -5.66 14.95 14.40
C ASP A 155 -4.88 15.95 15.27
N GLU A 156 -5.52 17.05 15.69
CA GLU A 156 -4.98 18.01 16.67
C GLU A 156 -4.68 17.35 18.03
N ASN A 157 -5.54 16.44 18.52
CA ASN A 157 -5.26 15.69 19.75
C ASN A 157 -4.09 14.72 19.58
N GLN A 158 -3.92 14.10 18.41
CA GLN A 158 -2.78 13.23 18.12
C GLN A 158 -1.48 14.03 18.06
N MET A 159 -1.47 15.18 17.36
CA MET A 159 -0.32 16.09 17.34
C MET A 159 0.05 16.57 18.76
N ILE A 160 -0.91 17.00 19.58
CA ILE A 160 -0.63 17.43 20.97
C ILE A 160 -0.11 16.26 21.83
N GLN A 161 -0.55 15.03 21.59
CA GLN A 161 -0.02 13.84 22.27
C GLN A 161 1.41 13.50 21.82
N GLU A 162 1.73 13.68 20.54
CA GLU A 162 3.07 13.52 19.99
C GLU A 162 4.01 14.60 20.53
N GLU A 163 3.62 15.88 20.50
CA GLU A 163 4.37 17.00 21.11
C GLU A 163 4.58 16.79 22.62
N LEU A 164 3.59 16.28 23.35
CA LEU A 164 3.71 15.94 24.76
C LEU A 164 4.71 14.79 24.99
N ALA A 165 4.71 13.77 24.14
CA ALA A 165 5.64 12.65 24.22
C ALA A 165 7.08 13.09 23.86
N GLU A 166 7.25 13.94 22.85
CA GLU A 166 8.56 14.52 22.48
C GLU A 166 9.11 15.42 23.58
N THR A 167 8.31 16.34 24.12
CA THR A 167 8.74 17.21 25.23
C THR A 167 9.03 16.43 26.51
N GLN A 168 8.27 15.37 26.79
CA GLN A 168 8.57 14.45 27.90
C GLN A 168 9.88 13.66 27.67
N ALA A 169 10.16 13.22 26.44
CA ALA A 169 11.41 12.57 26.09
C ALA A 169 12.60 13.52 26.27
N GLN A 170 12.52 14.74 25.70
CA GLN A 170 13.53 15.79 25.85
C GLN A 170 13.78 16.14 27.32
N ALA A 171 12.73 16.29 28.13
CA ALA A 171 12.84 16.52 29.56
C ALA A 171 13.57 15.36 30.28
N SER A 172 13.28 14.11 29.92
CA SER A 172 13.94 12.94 30.50
C SER A 172 15.43 12.83 30.11
N ASP A 173 15.79 13.26 28.90
CA ASP A 173 17.18 13.28 28.45
C ASP A 173 17.97 14.44 29.05
N HIS A 174 17.36 15.61 29.24
CA HIS A 174 17.95 16.69 30.03
C HIS A 174 18.09 16.33 31.51
N GLU A 175 17.14 15.58 32.10
CA GLU A 175 17.26 15.05 33.46
C GLU A 175 18.43 14.05 33.58
N ARG A 176 18.60 13.16 32.59
CA ARG A 176 19.75 12.25 32.51
C ARG A 176 21.06 13.02 32.39
N GLN A 177 21.16 13.97 31.47
CA GLN A 177 22.35 14.83 31.29
C GLN A 177 22.71 15.57 32.58
N SER A 178 21.71 16.16 33.25
CA SER A 178 21.90 16.86 34.53
C SER A 178 22.38 15.90 35.63
N LYS A 179 21.83 14.68 35.71
CA LYS A 179 22.30 13.65 36.66
C LYS A 179 23.73 13.22 36.36
N TYR A 180 24.12 13.06 35.10
CA TYR A 180 25.50 12.77 34.73
C TYR A 180 26.44 13.92 35.17
N GLN A 181 26.12 15.16 34.84
CA GLN A 181 26.89 16.34 35.25
C GLN A 181 27.01 16.46 36.79
N ILE A 182 25.92 16.20 37.53
CA ILE A 182 25.95 16.16 39.00
C ILE A 182 26.89 15.05 39.48
N SER A 183 26.80 13.83 38.92
CA SER A 183 27.68 12.72 39.31
C SER A 183 29.16 12.99 38.98
N GLU A 184 29.47 13.64 37.85
CA GLU A 184 30.82 14.07 37.51
C GLU A 184 31.33 15.11 38.50
N LEU A 185 30.54 16.16 38.79
CA LEU A 185 30.89 17.18 39.79
C LEU A 185 31.03 16.60 41.20
N GLU A 186 30.23 15.59 41.58
CA GLU A 186 30.37 14.86 42.83
C GLU A 186 31.67 14.04 42.87
N THR A 187 32.04 13.33 41.81
CA THR A 187 33.33 12.61 41.76
C THR A 187 34.53 13.56 41.83
N VAL A 188 34.47 14.69 41.12
CA VAL A 188 35.49 15.74 41.20
C VAL A 188 35.54 16.32 42.62
N ARG A 189 34.40 16.65 43.23
CA ARG A 189 34.35 17.14 44.61
C ARG A 189 34.96 16.14 45.60
N VAL A 190 34.60 14.86 45.52
CA VAL A 190 35.15 13.81 46.38
C VAL A 190 36.67 13.66 46.18
N SER A 191 37.16 13.71 44.94
CA SER A 191 38.60 13.68 44.66
C SER A 191 39.32 14.90 45.25
N LEU A 192 38.74 16.11 45.13
CA LEU A 192 39.31 17.33 45.69
C LEU A 192 39.29 17.30 47.22
N GLN A 193 38.22 16.83 47.84
CA GLN A 193 38.15 16.61 49.29
C GLN A 193 39.25 15.64 49.75
N LYS A 194 39.44 14.51 49.05
CA LYS A 194 40.54 13.58 49.33
C LYS A 194 41.92 14.22 49.21
N THR A 195 42.17 15.02 48.17
CA THR A 195 43.46 15.73 48.05
C THR A 195 43.66 16.80 49.13
N ILE A 196 42.59 17.41 49.63
CA ILE A 196 42.66 18.37 50.75
C ILE A 196 42.97 17.63 52.07
N GLU A 197 42.35 16.46 52.30
CA GLU A 197 42.63 15.61 53.45
C GLU A 197 44.08 15.06 53.41
N GLU A 198 44.55 14.61 52.25
CA GLU A 198 45.95 14.20 52.02
C GLU A 198 46.92 15.36 52.30
N LEU A 199 46.69 16.54 51.72
CA LEU A 199 47.52 17.72 51.98
C LEU A 199 47.46 18.19 53.44
N GLN A 200 46.33 18.02 54.13
CA GLN A 200 46.23 18.33 55.57
C GLN A 200 47.05 17.35 56.41
N ASN A 201 47.04 16.06 56.08
CA ASN A 201 47.88 15.05 56.72
C ASN A 201 49.37 15.33 56.46
N ASP A 202 49.76 15.59 55.21
CA ASP A 202 51.13 15.96 54.85
C ASP A 202 51.62 17.19 55.62
N LEU A 203 50.75 18.21 55.82
CA LEU A 203 51.08 19.42 56.60
C LEU A 203 51.21 19.11 58.10
N LEU A 204 50.40 18.20 58.64
CA LEU A 204 50.52 17.74 60.03
C LEU A 204 51.80 16.91 60.24
N GLU A 205 52.12 16.00 59.32
CA GLU A 205 53.36 15.21 59.33
C GLU A 205 54.60 16.11 59.19
N ALA A 206 54.60 17.05 58.24
CA ALA A 206 55.67 18.02 58.06
C ALA A 206 55.85 18.91 59.29
N ARG A 207 54.74 19.31 59.96
CA ARG A 207 54.79 20.09 61.20
C ARG A 207 55.32 19.27 62.38
N ALA A 208 54.93 18.01 62.50
CA ALA A 208 55.44 17.09 63.52
C ALA A 208 56.94 16.79 63.30
N ALA A 209 57.34 16.58 62.04
CA ALA A 209 58.75 16.44 61.67
C ALA A 209 59.53 17.73 61.97
N GLN A 210 58.98 18.90 61.67
CA GLN A 210 59.61 20.19 61.99
C GLN A 210 59.78 20.38 63.50
N GLN A 211 58.76 20.05 64.31
CA GLN A 211 58.85 20.06 65.77
C GLN A 211 59.92 19.10 66.28
N ALA A 212 59.94 17.85 65.80
CA ALA A 212 60.96 16.88 66.15
C ALA A 212 62.38 17.31 65.71
N THR A 213 62.53 18.02 64.59
CA THR A 213 63.83 18.61 64.20
C THR A 213 64.19 19.81 65.05
N GLN A 214 63.23 20.62 65.51
CA GLN A 214 63.48 21.76 66.40
C GLN A 214 63.86 21.29 67.82
N GLU A 215 63.25 20.22 68.31
CA GLU A 215 63.62 19.56 69.58
C GLU A 215 64.99 18.91 69.49
N LYS A 216 65.32 18.24 68.38
CA LYS A 216 66.68 17.74 68.13
C LYS A 216 67.68 18.87 67.98
N LEU A 217 67.30 19.98 67.34
CA LEU A 217 68.16 21.16 67.21
C LEU A 217 68.41 21.80 68.57
N SER A 218 67.40 21.99 69.42
CA SER A 218 67.61 22.55 70.76
C SER A 218 68.37 21.61 71.70
N GLN A 219 68.19 20.28 71.58
CA GLN A 219 69.05 19.29 72.21
C GLN A 219 70.50 19.42 71.73
N ARG A 220 70.72 19.59 70.41
CA ARG A 220 72.05 19.75 69.82
C ARG A 220 72.68 21.10 70.14
N GLU A 221 71.90 22.17 70.26
CA GLU A 221 72.36 23.49 70.71
C GLU A 221 72.74 23.45 72.20
N ALA A 222 72.02 22.68 73.02
CA ALA A 222 72.41 22.43 74.41
C ALA A 222 73.67 21.55 74.50
N GLU A 223 73.74 20.43 73.76
CA GLU A 223 74.95 19.61 73.64
C GLU A 223 76.14 20.43 73.11
N VAL A 224 75.94 21.35 72.16
CA VAL A 224 76.97 22.25 71.64
C VAL A 224 77.35 23.31 72.67
N ALA A 225 76.42 23.86 73.45
CA ALA A 225 76.75 24.80 74.53
C ALA A 225 77.56 24.11 75.66
N ASP A 226 77.17 22.88 76.01
CA ASP A 226 77.91 22.03 76.94
C ASP A 226 79.30 21.70 76.37
N LEU A 227 79.38 21.23 75.11
CA LEU A 227 80.64 20.97 74.40
C LEU A 227 81.47 22.21 74.13
N GLU A 228 80.90 23.40 74.00
CA GLU A 228 81.63 24.67 73.90
C GLU A 228 82.18 25.08 75.26
N SER A 229 81.44 24.86 76.35
CA SER A 229 81.97 25.04 77.71
C SER A 229 83.11 24.06 78.00
N ASP A 230 82.95 22.81 77.55
CA ASP A 230 83.96 21.75 77.63
C ASP A 230 85.12 21.99 76.67
N ASN A 231 84.91 22.60 75.50
CA ASN A 231 85.97 22.93 74.55
C ASN A 231 86.66 24.25 74.91
N ILE A 232 86.02 25.15 75.66
CA ILE A 232 86.70 26.27 76.35
C ILE A 232 87.54 25.74 77.51
N ARG A 233 87.07 24.72 78.25
CA ARG A 233 87.86 23.99 79.26
C ARG A 233 89.03 23.25 78.62
N LEU A 234 88.80 22.49 77.56
CA LEU A 234 89.83 21.72 76.84
C LEU A 234 90.80 22.64 76.08
N LYS A 235 90.38 23.77 75.51
CA LYS A 235 91.31 24.80 74.98
C LYS A 235 92.12 25.51 76.07
N ALA A 236 91.64 25.49 77.32
CA ALA A 236 92.44 25.91 78.48
C ALA A 236 93.38 24.80 79.00
N GLU A 237 93.16 23.53 78.61
CA GLU A 237 93.90 22.36 79.11
C GLU A 237 94.80 21.66 78.07
N GLY A 238 94.57 21.83 76.75
CA GLY A 238 95.16 21.01 75.69
C GLY A 238 95.23 21.67 74.31
N SER A 239 96.43 21.64 73.73
CA SER A 239 96.70 21.91 72.32
C SER A 239 96.83 20.57 71.58
N ASP A 240 95.73 19.84 71.47
CA ASP A 240 95.76 18.44 71.05
C ASP A 240 95.53 18.26 69.55
N GLY A 241 96.56 17.73 68.88
CA GLY A 241 96.57 17.55 67.42
C GLY A 241 95.58 16.51 66.88
N GLU A 242 94.90 15.76 67.76
CA GLU A 242 93.92 14.74 67.38
C GLU A 242 92.57 15.36 66.95
N GLU A 243 92.11 16.44 67.59
CA GLU A 243 90.90 17.17 67.15
C GLU A 243 91.05 17.70 65.72
N LEU A 244 92.25 18.20 65.37
CA LEU A 244 92.59 18.65 64.02
C LEU A 244 92.64 17.53 62.97
N LEU A 245 92.80 16.26 63.39
CA LEU A 245 92.71 15.10 62.49
C LEU A 245 91.26 14.66 62.28
N VAL A 246 90.42 14.72 63.32
CA VAL A 246 88.97 14.47 63.22
C VAL A 246 88.30 15.49 62.31
N LEU A 247 88.54 16.79 62.54
CA LEU A 247 88.01 17.87 61.68
C LEU A 247 88.42 17.74 60.21
N LYS A 248 89.65 17.30 59.93
CA LYS A 248 90.09 17.03 58.54
C LYS A 248 89.35 15.85 57.93
N ARG A 249 89.09 14.79 58.70
CA ARG A 249 88.34 13.62 58.25
C ARG A 249 86.89 14.00 57.93
N GLU A 250 86.21 14.67 58.85
CA GLU A 250 84.83 15.14 58.64
C GLU A 250 84.72 16.08 57.45
N LEU A 251 85.68 16.99 57.25
CA LEU A 251 85.73 17.85 56.06
C LEU A 251 85.92 17.04 54.77
N THR A 252 86.73 15.97 54.77
CA THR A 252 86.84 15.08 53.60
C THR A 252 85.58 14.26 53.34
N GLU A 253 84.87 13.81 54.39
CA GLU A 253 83.59 13.12 54.29
C GLU A 253 82.49 14.08 53.76
N GLN A 254 82.47 15.34 54.19
CA GLN A 254 81.58 16.36 53.63
C GLN A 254 81.93 16.71 52.17
N VAL A 255 83.21 16.81 51.80
CA VAL A 255 83.62 17.08 50.40
C VAL A 255 83.32 15.90 49.47
N THR A 256 83.40 14.65 49.95
CA THR A 256 82.95 13.49 49.17
C THR A 256 81.44 13.45 49.02
N HIS A 257 80.68 13.69 50.08
CA HIS A 257 79.22 13.81 50.01
C HIS A 257 78.74 14.95 49.10
N LEU A 258 79.41 16.12 49.12
CA LEU A 258 79.14 17.21 48.18
C LEU A 258 79.40 16.81 46.73
N ARG A 259 80.47 16.05 46.46
CA ARG A 259 80.75 15.51 45.12
C ARG A 259 79.70 14.49 44.67
N GLU A 260 79.22 13.65 45.58
CA GLU A 260 78.13 12.69 45.32
C GLU A 260 76.83 13.42 44.98
N LEU A 261 76.43 14.44 45.78
CA LEU A 261 75.29 15.31 45.49
C LEU A 261 75.45 16.08 44.16
N GLU A 262 76.67 16.52 43.86
CA GLU A 262 77.00 17.15 42.58
C GLU A 262 76.89 16.18 41.39
N THR A 263 77.22 14.90 41.56
CA THR A 263 77.02 13.87 40.52
C THR A 263 75.55 13.53 40.34
N THR A 264 74.79 13.28 41.42
CA THR A 264 73.36 12.96 41.31
C THR A 264 72.55 14.12 40.74
N ASN A 265 72.92 15.38 41.05
CA ASN A 265 72.31 16.55 40.43
C ASN A 265 72.61 16.63 38.92
N ARG A 266 73.84 16.34 38.48
CA ARG A 266 74.18 16.25 37.04
C ARG A 266 73.40 15.15 36.34
N ASP A 267 73.26 13.98 36.97
CA ASP A 267 72.51 12.85 36.42
C ASP A 267 71.01 13.17 36.32
N GLN A 268 70.41 13.75 37.36
CA GLN A 268 69.02 14.23 37.34
C GLN A 268 68.80 15.30 36.26
N VAL A 269 69.75 16.22 36.05
CA VAL A 269 69.67 17.20 34.95
C VAL A 269 69.75 16.51 33.59
N ALA A 270 70.56 15.47 33.43
CA ALA A 270 70.62 14.69 32.19
C ALA A 270 69.30 13.91 31.94
N GLU A 271 68.73 13.29 32.98
CA GLU A 271 67.42 12.64 32.92
C GLU A 271 66.29 13.62 32.57
N LEU A 272 66.24 14.79 33.21
CA LEU A 272 65.26 15.84 32.88
C LEU A 272 65.43 16.34 31.44
N GLN A 273 66.65 16.45 30.93
CA GLN A 273 66.89 16.77 29.51
C GLN A 273 66.43 15.64 28.58
N HIS A 274 66.62 14.38 28.96
CA HIS A 274 66.14 13.22 28.21
C HIS A 274 64.61 13.17 28.19
N LEU A 275 63.95 13.26 29.34
CA LEU A 275 62.49 13.30 29.47
C LEU A 275 61.88 14.46 28.69
N ARG A 276 62.49 15.65 28.69
CA ARG A 276 62.05 16.79 27.85
C ARG A 276 62.18 16.51 26.35
N LYS A 277 63.18 15.73 25.91
CA LYS A 277 63.29 15.30 24.49
C LYS A 277 62.21 14.27 24.16
N VAL A 278 61.99 13.29 25.03
CA VAL A 278 60.91 12.29 24.87
C VAL A 278 59.54 12.97 24.83
N GLN A 279 59.25 13.93 25.72
CA GLN A 279 58.01 14.69 25.73
C GLN A 279 57.77 15.44 24.42
N LYS A 280 58.79 16.09 23.85
CA LYS A 280 58.70 16.74 22.53
C LYS A 280 58.39 15.73 21.42
N ASN A 281 59.03 14.56 21.44
CA ASN A 281 58.75 13.50 20.46
C ASN A 281 57.32 12.97 20.60
N VAL A 282 56.82 12.79 21.84
CA VAL A 282 55.44 12.40 22.11
C VAL A 282 54.46 13.46 21.60
N GLN A 283 54.71 14.74 21.84
CA GLN A 283 53.89 15.85 21.31
C GLN A 283 53.82 15.83 19.78
N VAL A 284 54.94 15.63 19.08
CA VAL A 284 54.96 15.51 17.61
C VAL A 284 54.17 14.28 17.14
N VAL A 285 54.24 13.16 17.85
CA VAL A 285 53.44 11.95 17.54
C VAL A 285 51.95 12.18 17.83
N GLU A 286 51.59 12.91 18.88
CA GLU A 286 50.21 13.30 19.17
C GLU A 286 49.64 14.26 18.11
N GLU A 287 50.42 15.23 17.64
CA GLU A 287 50.04 16.12 16.54
C GLU A 287 49.88 15.36 15.22
N GLN A 288 50.80 14.46 14.89
CA GLN A 288 50.68 13.57 13.72
C GLN A 288 49.46 12.66 13.83
N LYS A 289 49.20 12.08 15.01
CA LYS A 289 48.01 11.27 15.28
C LYS A 289 46.73 12.10 15.07
N ARG A 290 46.63 13.29 15.65
CA ARG A 290 45.48 14.20 15.44
C ARG A 290 45.29 14.57 13.96
N SER A 291 46.39 14.80 13.24
CA SER A 291 46.36 15.06 11.79
C SER A 291 45.81 13.87 11.00
N LEU A 292 46.28 12.65 11.30
CA LEU A 292 45.79 11.41 10.68
C LEU A 292 44.33 11.10 11.07
N GLU A 293 43.93 11.37 12.31
CA GLU A 293 42.53 11.24 12.78
C GLU A 293 41.61 12.22 12.02
N ASN A 294 42.03 13.47 11.82
CA ASN A 294 41.30 14.45 11.01
C ASN A 294 41.22 14.04 9.53
N GLN A 295 42.31 13.53 8.95
CA GLN A 295 42.30 13.00 7.58
C GLN A 295 41.36 11.80 7.45
N LEU A 296 41.33 10.90 8.44
CA LEU A 296 40.45 9.74 8.46
C LEU A 296 38.97 10.14 8.66
N GLN A 297 38.69 11.19 9.41
CA GLN A 297 37.34 11.79 9.47
C GLN A 297 36.92 12.40 8.14
N LEU A 298 37.83 13.12 7.45
CA LEU A 298 37.56 13.69 6.13
C LEU A 298 37.31 12.58 5.08
N MET A 299 38.14 11.53 5.08
CA MET A 299 37.95 10.37 4.19
C MET A 299 36.60 9.70 4.43
N LYS A 300 36.17 9.50 5.68
CA LYS A 300 34.83 9.00 6.01
C LYS A 300 33.69 9.90 5.52
N GLY A 301 33.89 11.22 5.54
CA GLY A 301 32.95 12.17 4.95
C GLY A 301 32.82 11.97 3.43
N VAL A 302 33.95 11.84 2.74
CA VAL A 302 33.98 11.57 1.29
C VAL A 302 33.42 10.18 0.95
N GLU A 303 33.65 9.17 1.79
CA GLU A 303 33.05 7.83 1.64
C GLU A 303 31.52 7.91 1.76
N ALA A 304 30.97 8.65 2.73
CA ALA A 304 29.53 8.86 2.85
C ALA A 304 28.94 9.67 1.68
N GLU A 305 29.63 10.71 1.20
CA GLU A 305 29.24 11.44 -0.02
C GLU A 305 29.27 10.51 -1.25
N PHE A 306 30.28 9.67 -1.37
CA PHE A 306 30.38 8.67 -2.45
C PHE A 306 29.26 7.63 -2.39
N GLU A 307 28.91 7.11 -1.21
CA GLU A 307 27.79 6.19 -1.01
C GLU A 307 26.46 6.86 -1.39
N THR A 308 26.21 8.11 -0.95
CA THR A 308 24.97 8.82 -1.31
C THR A 308 24.89 9.12 -2.82
N LEU A 309 25.99 9.50 -3.46
CA LEU A 309 26.07 9.67 -4.92
C LEU A 309 25.89 8.34 -5.66
N GLN A 310 26.41 7.23 -5.13
CA GLN A 310 26.23 5.90 -5.70
C GLN A 310 24.77 5.45 -5.60
N ILE A 311 24.08 5.73 -4.50
CA ILE A 311 22.64 5.49 -4.33
C ILE A 311 21.83 6.37 -5.29
N GLN A 312 22.11 7.67 -5.37
CA GLN A 312 21.44 8.58 -6.33
C GLN A 312 21.62 8.11 -7.77
N LYS A 313 22.84 7.69 -8.14
CA LYS A 313 23.13 7.12 -9.46
C LYS A 313 22.34 5.84 -9.71
N GLN A 314 22.24 4.94 -8.72
CA GLN A 314 21.43 3.73 -8.85
C GLN A 314 19.95 4.03 -9.05
N ILE A 315 19.40 4.99 -8.29
CA ILE A 315 18.01 5.46 -8.46
C ILE A 315 17.80 6.01 -9.88
N LEU A 316 18.67 6.89 -10.37
CA LEU A 316 18.59 7.44 -11.72
C LEU A 316 18.79 6.37 -12.81
N GLU A 317 19.63 5.36 -12.59
CA GLU A 317 19.80 4.22 -13.50
C GLU A 317 18.59 3.29 -13.51
N ASP A 318 17.92 3.09 -12.37
CA ASP A 318 16.69 2.31 -12.22
C ASP A 318 15.49 3.05 -12.81
N GLU A 319 15.38 4.36 -12.60
CA GLU A 319 14.42 5.23 -13.29
C GLU A 319 14.64 5.21 -14.80
N ARG A 320 15.88 5.37 -15.29
CA ARG A 320 16.18 5.26 -16.73
C ARG A 320 15.80 3.88 -17.29
N GLN A 321 16.04 2.81 -16.53
CA GLN A 321 15.64 1.46 -16.91
C GLN A 321 14.12 1.27 -16.89
N SER A 322 13.40 1.92 -15.97
CA SER A 322 11.93 1.87 -15.93
C SER A 322 11.31 2.59 -17.13
N TRP A 323 11.83 3.78 -17.47
CA TRP A 323 11.44 4.49 -18.70
C TRP A 323 11.76 3.70 -19.95
N ALA A 324 12.99 3.17 -20.09
CA ALA A 324 13.36 2.32 -21.23
C ALA A 324 12.41 1.11 -21.36
N SER A 325 12.11 0.42 -20.25
CA SER A 325 11.21 -0.74 -20.23
C SER A 325 9.75 -0.43 -20.61
N LEU A 326 9.32 0.83 -20.48
CA LEU A 326 7.98 1.29 -20.85
C LEU A 326 7.91 1.74 -22.33
N LEU A 327 9.06 2.13 -22.91
CA LEU A 327 9.18 2.56 -24.31
C LEU A 327 9.66 1.46 -25.27
N GLU A 328 10.25 0.36 -24.77
CA GLU A 328 10.62 -0.81 -25.58
C GLU A 328 9.37 -1.56 -26.08
N GLU A 329 8.85 -1.17 -27.25
CA GLU A 329 7.75 -1.85 -27.94
C GLU A 329 8.28 -2.80 -29.03
N ASN A 330 8.31 -4.10 -28.73
CA ASN A 330 8.50 -5.22 -29.67
C ASN A 330 9.70 -5.12 -30.64
N ASP A 331 10.93 -5.23 -30.10
CA ASP A 331 12.20 -5.36 -30.87
C ASP A 331 12.50 -4.24 -31.89
N GLN A 332 11.74 -3.13 -31.88
CA GLN A 332 12.10 -1.93 -32.63
C GLN A 332 13.20 -1.15 -31.88
N PRO A 333 14.16 -0.52 -32.59
CA PRO A 333 15.13 0.35 -31.93
C PRO A 333 14.38 1.48 -31.24
N ALA A 334 14.82 1.85 -30.03
CA ALA A 334 14.19 2.92 -29.27
C ALA A 334 14.17 4.22 -30.10
N GLU A 335 12.99 4.70 -30.50
CA GLU A 335 12.84 5.94 -31.29
C GLU A 335 13.33 7.20 -30.54
N PHE A 336 13.56 7.09 -29.23
CA PHE A 336 13.91 8.20 -28.36
C PHE A 336 15.09 7.86 -27.42
N ASP A 337 16.29 8.32 -27.78
CA ASP A 337 17.52 8.16 -26.97
C ASP A 337 17.56 9.01 -25.68
N SER A 338 16.62 9.96 -25.52
CA SER A 338 16.59 10.92 -24.41
C SER A 338 15.18 11.21 -23.90
N PRO A 339 14.95 11.33 -22.58
CA PRO A 339 13.68 11.81 -22.02
C PRO A 339 13.22 13.15 -22.60
N GLU A 340 14.13 14.04 -23.00
CA GLU A 340 13.79 15.29 -23.66
C GLU A 340 13.15 15.06 -25.04
N ALA A 341 13.59 14.04 -25.77
CA ALA A 341 13.01 13.66 -27.05
C ALA A 341 11.59 13.08 -26.88
N ILE A 342 11.37 12.27 -25.82
CA ILE A 342 10.04 11.76 -25.46
C ILE A 342 9.10 12.92 -25.12
N VAL A 343 9.54 13.90 -24.33
CA VAL A 343 8.73 15.08 -23.99
C VAL A 343 8.43 15.92 -25.23
N LYS A 344 9.39 16.11 -26.14
CA LYS A 344 9.16 16.81 -27.42
C LYS A 344 8.14 16.08 -28.29
N ALA A 345 8.26 14.76 -28.45
CA ALA A 345 7.31 13.94 -29.18
C ALA A 345 5.91 13.97 -28.55
N LEU A 346 5.81 13.88 -27.22
CA LEU A 346 4.53 13.97 -26.50
C LEU A 346 3.89 15.37 -26.61
N VAL A 347 4.69 16.44 -26.70
CA VAL A 347 4.19 17.80 -26.99
C VAL A 347 3.74 17.92 -28.44
N GLN A 348 4.48 17.37 -29.40
CA GLN A 348 4.07 17.29 -30.82
C GLN A 348 2.75 16.53 -30.96
N GLU A 349 2.65 15.32 -30.40
CA GLU A 349 1.43 14.51 -30.33
C GLU A 349 0.24 15.25 -29.70
N ARG A 350 0.46 16.05 -28.65
CA ARG A 350 -0.59 16.89 -28.05
C ARG A 350 -1.03 18.01 -28.97
N ILE A 351 -0.10 18.66 -29.68
CA ILE A 351 -0.40 19.68 -30.68
C ILE A 351 -1.17 19.05 -31.85
N GLU A 352 -0.70 17.92 -32.38
CA GLU A 352 -1.36 17.20 -33.47
C GLU A 352 -2.77 16.76 -33.06
N LYS A 353 -2.94 16.14 -31.89
CA LYS A 353 -4.27 15.80 -31.34
C LYS A 353 -5.18 17.01 -31.18
N ALA A 354 -4.67 18.16 -30.74
CA ALA A 354 -5.44 19.40 -30.72
C ALA A 354 -5.87 19.80 -32.15
N THR A 355 -4.96 19.81 -33.12
CA THR A 355 -5.31 20.13 -34.52
C THR A 355 -6.26 19.10 -35.15
N PHE A 356 -6.21 17.83 -34.74
CA PHE A 356 -7.17 16.81 -35.17
C PHE A 356 -8.54 17.02 -34.53
N ILE A 357 -8.61 17.45 -33.27
CA ILE A 357 -9.87 17.84 -32.62
C ILE A 357 -10.46 19.10 -33.29
N ASP A 358 -9.63 20.10 -33.61
CA ASP A 358 -10.07 21.30 -34.33
C ASP A 358 -10.59 20.96 -35.74
N ARG A 359 -9.88 20.07 -36.47
CA ARG A 359 -10.34 19.54 -37.76
C ARG A 359 -11.62 18.73 -37.64
N LEU A 360 -11.75 17.89 -36.60
CA LEU A 360 -12.96 17.13 -36.34
C LEU A 360 -14.13 18.06 -36.05
N GLY A 361 -13.95 19.09 -35.21
CA GLY A 361 -14.97 20.10 -34.93
C GLY A 361 -15.38 20.90 -36.18
N ALA A 362 -14.44 21.20 -37.08
CA ALA A 362 -14.75 21.81 -38.37
C ALA A 362 -15.53 20.87 -39.31
N VAL A 363 -15.20 19.57 -39.32
CA VAL A 363 -15.93 18.54 -40.09
C VAL A 363 -17.32 18.27 -39.49
N ASP A 364 -17.45 18.22 -38.16
CA ASP A 364 -18.73 18.08 -37.45
C ASP A 364 -19.62 19.31 -37.71
N ALA A 365 -19.06 20.52 -37.75
CA ALA A 365 -19.79 21.72 -38.14
C ALA A 365 -20.27 21.65 -39.61
N GLN A 366 -19.45 21.14 -40.53
CA GLN A 366 -19.87 20.88 -41.92
C GLN A 366 -20.96 19.80 -41.98
N PHE A 367 -20.88 18.72 -41.18
CA PHE A 367 -21.94 17.71 -41.11
C PHE A 367 -23.24 18.30 -40.57
N LEU A 368 -23.21 19.17 -39.55
CA LEU A 368 -24.38 19.86 -39.05
C LEU A 368 -25.01 20.79 -40.12
N GLU A 369 -24.19 21.55 -40.86
CA GLU A 369 -24.65 22.37 -41.99
C GLU A 369 -25.31 21.51 -43.08
N LYS A 370 -24.72 20.34 -43.40
CA LYS A 370 -25.31 19.39 -44.37
C LYS A 370 -26.59 18.74 -43.83
N ASP A 371 -26.67 18.38 -42.56
CA ASP A 371 -27.86 17.82 -41.94
C ASP A 371 -28.99 18.85 -41.85
N GLU A 372 -28.68 20.13 -41.61
CA GLU A 372 -29.64 21.23 -41.69
C GLU A 372 -30.13 21.44 -43.13
N ALA A 373 -29.23 21.43 -44.12
CA ALA A 373 -29.61 21.49 -45.54
C ALA A 373 -30.43 20.27 -45.99
N ILE A 374 -30.15 19.07 -45.47
CA ILE A 374 -30.95 17.87 -45.73
C ILE A 374 -32.35 18.04 -45.12
N LYS A 375 -32.45 18.50 -43.87
CA LYS A 375 -33.75 18.76 -43.22
C LYS A 375 -34.57 19.81 -43.98
N THR A 376 -33.97 20.91 -44.45
CA THR A 376 -34.71 21.90 -45.25
C THR A 376 -35.20 21.33 -46.57
N LEU A 377 -34.38 20.51 -47.25
CA LEU A 377 -34.79 19.80 -48.47
C LEU A 377 -35.86 18.73 -48.20
N GLU A 378 -35.83 18.07 -47.05
CA GLU A 378 -36.87 17.13 -46.61
C GLU A 378 -38.19 17.85 -46.30
N ASP A 379 -38.15 18.99 -45.60
CA ASP A 379 -39.30 19.86 -45.34
C ASP A 379 -39.88 20.43 -46.64
N GLU A 380 -39.04 20.87 -47.58
CA GLU A 380 -39.46 21.31 -48.91
C GLU A 380 -40.09 20.17 -49.71
N LYS A 381 -39.51 18.97 -49.67
CA LYS A 381 -40.08 17.77 -50.28
C LYS A 381 -41.42 17.37 -49.64
N LEU A 382 -41.60 17.57 -48.34
CA LEU A 382 -42.88 17.36 -47.65
C LEU A 382 -43.91 18.43 -48.05
N LYS A 383 -43.52 19.71 -48.11
CA LYS A 383 -44.38 20.81 -48.60
C LYS A 383 -44.81 20.58 -50.05
N LEU A 384 -43.87 20.25 -50.95
CA LEU A 384 -44.17 19.95 -52.36
C LEU A 384 -45.07 18.71 -52.52
N LYS A 385 -44.93 17.70 -51.65
CA LYS A 385 -45.87 16.57 -51.59
C LYS A 385 -47.26 17.01 -51.14
N GLN A 386 -47.37 17.84 -50.10
CA GLN A 386 -48.64 18.40 -49.63
C GLN A 386 -49.27 19.31 -50.69
N GLU A 387 -48.49 20.10 -51.43
CA GLU A 387 -48.94 20.89 -52.57
C GLU A 387 -49.41 20.01 -53.74
N LEU A 388 -48.72 18.90 -54.04
CA LEU A 388 -49.20 17.90 -55.01
C LEU A 388 -50.48 17.20 -54.55
N GLU A 389 -50.62 16.89 -53.26
CA GLU A 389 -51.82 16.27 -52.70
C GLU A 389 -52.99 17.25 -52.64
N THR A 390 -52.76 18.53 -52.32
CA THR A 390 -53.79 19.58 -52.39
C THR A 390 -54.13 19.97 -53.83
N ALA A 391 -53.19 19.92 -54.77
CA ALA A 391 -53.47 20.06 -56.20
C ALA A 391 -54.30 18.88 -56.73
N ARG A 392 -53.99 17.64 -56.32
CA ARG A 392 -54.81 16.45 -56.61
C ARG A 392 -56.20 16.54 -55.96
N ALA A 393 -56.26 17.01 -54.70
CA ALA A 393 -57.51 17.16 -53.98
C ALA A 393 -58.38 18.27 -54.59
N THR A 394 -57.82 19.41 -54.97
CA THR A 394 -58.56 20.49 -55.67
C THR A 394 -58.97 20.08 -57.09
N ALA A 395 -58.16 19.30 -57.81
CA ALA A 395 -58.58 18.64 -59.06
C ALA A 395 -59.70 17.59 -58.85
N SER A 396 -59.87 17.05 -57.63
CA SER A 396 -60.99 16.15 -57.27
C SER A 396 -62.23 16.87 -56.71
N THR A 397 -62.05 18.07 -56.13
CA THR A 397 -63.12 18.83 -55.44
C THR A 397 -63.67 19.97 -56.31
N SER A 398 -63.01 20.30 -57.43
CA SER A 398 -63.58 21.17 -58.47
C SER A 398 -64.75 20.47 -59.17
N VAL A 399 -65.96 20.79 -58.70
CA VAL A 399 -67.22 20.34 -59.28
C VAL A 399 -67.31 20.82 -60.73
N GLY A 400 -67.07 19.91 -61.67
CA GLY A 400 -67.36 20.13 -63.10
C GLY A 400 -66.17 19.93 -64.04
N ALA A 401 -66.09 18.71 -64.59
CA ALA A 401 -65.66 18.42 -65.98
C ALA A 401 -64.22 17.96 -66.36
N PRO A 402 -63.16 17.88 -65.53
CA PRO A 402 -61.90 17.27 -66.00
C PRO A 402 -61.87 15.73 -65.83
N ALA A 403 -61.86 15.21 -64.61
CA ALA A 403 -61.54 13.80 -64.35
C ALA A 403 -62.55 12.79 -64.98
N ALA A 404 -63.84 13.11 -64.95
CA ALA A 404 -64.86 12.29 -65.60
C ALA A 404 -64.90 12.46 -67.13
N ALA A 405 -64.44 13.60 -67.65
CA ALA A 405 -64.26 13.80 -69.08
C ALA A 405 -63.02 13.05 -69.57
N ASP A 406 -61.90 13.09 -68.85
CA ASP A 406 -60.70 12.31 -69.16
C ASP A 406 -60.95 10.80 -69.10
N ALA A 407 -61.68 10.30 -68.10
CA ALA A 407 -62.06 8.89 -68.05
C ALA A 407 -62.96 8.50 -69.24
N ARG A 408 -63.93 9.36 -69.63
CA ARG A 408 -64.79 9.13 -70.81
C ARG A 408 -64.09 9.39 -72.15
N ALA A 409 -63.11 10.27 -72.20
CA ALA A 409 -62.30 10.59 -73.37
C ALA A 409 -61.29 9.48 -73.60
N ARG A 410 -60.62 8.98 -72.55
CA ARG A 410 -59.81 7.76 -72.61
C ARG A 410 -60.65 6.57 -73.06
N ALA A 411 -61.81 6.30 -72.44
CA ALA A 411 -62.69 5.21 -72.88
C ALA A 411 -63.26 5.40 -74.31
N ARG A 412 -63.46 6.64 -74.79
CA ARG A 412 -63.83 6.93 -76.19
C ARG A 412 -62.67 6.75 -77.15
N LEU A 413 -61.48 7.23 -76.81
CA LEU A 413 -60.24 7.07 -77.59
C LEU A 413 -59.82 5.59 -77.63
N GLU A 414 -60.04 4.83 -76.56
CA GLU A 414 -59.78 3.40 -76.50
C GLU A 414 -60.78 2.61 -77.34
N ARG A 415 -62.08 2.99 -77.33
CA ARG A 415 -63.07 2.45 -78.28
C ARG A 415 -62.79 2.86 -79.73
N GLN A 416 -62.38 4.11 -79.99
CA GLN A 416 -61.99 4.58 -81.32
C GLN A 416 -60.72 3.87 -81.80
N ARG A 417 -59.74 3.63 -80.92
CA ARG A 417 -58.55 2.82 -81.20
C ARG A 417 -58.93 1.37 -81.47
N ALA A 418 -59.83 0.77 -80.69
CA ALA A 418 -60.29 -0.61 -80.92
C ALA A 418 -61.11 -0.76 -82.22
N LEU A 419 -61.91 0.26 -82.57
CA LEU A 419 -62.62 0.30 -83.85
C LEU A 419 -61.67 0.53 -85.02
N ALA A 420 -60.74 1.48 -84.92
CA ALA A 420 -59.72 1.72 -85.94
C ALA A 420 -58.76 0.54 -86.12
N VAL A 421 -58.44 -0.20 -85.05
CA VAL A 421 -57.67 -1.45 -85.14
C VAL A 421 -58.49 -2.52 -85.88
N LYS A 422 -59.79 -2.66 -85.59
CA LYS A 422 -60.68 -3.57 -86.33
C LYS A 422 -60.92 -3.15 -87.78
N GLU A 423 -61.00 -1.86 -88.07
CA GLU A 423 -61.05 -1.33 -89.44
C GLU A 423 -59.73 -1.56 -90.16
N VAL A 424 -58.58 -1.41 -89.50
CA VAL A 424 -57.26 -1.77 -90.06
C VAL A 424 -57.13 -3.28 -90.27
N GLU A 425 -57.62 -4.11 -89.36
CA GLU A 425 -57.68 -5.58 -89.53
C GLU A 425 -58.63 -5.98 -90.67
N TYR A 426 -59.77 -5.30 -90.81
CA TYR A 426 -60.72 -5.50 -91.90
C TYR A 426 -60.17 -5.03 -93.25
N LEU A 427 -59.52 -3.86 -93.31
CA LEU A 427 -58.83 -3.37 -94.50
C LEU A 427 -57.61 -4.22 -94.86
N ARG A 428 -56.89 -4.77 -93.88
CA ARG A 428 -55.84 -5.78 -94.10
C ARG A 428 -56.42 -7.08 -94.65
N ALA A 429 -57.58 -7.52 -94.15
CA ALA A 429 -58.27 -8.69 -94.69
C ALA A 429 -58.78 -8.42 -96.12
N GLN A 430 -59.31 -7.23 -96.41
CA GLN A 430 -59.72 -6.83 -97.76
C GLN A 430 -58.53 -6.73 -98.73
N LEU A 431 -57.42 -6.11 -98.32
CA LEU A 431 -56.19 -6.10 -99.09
C LEU A 431 -55.68 -7.53 -99.33
N LYS A 432 -55.72 -8.39 -98.30
CA LYS A 432 -55.35 -9.80 -98.47
C LYS A 432 -56.29 -10.55 -99.42
N THR A 433 -57.59 -10.27 -99.41
CA THR A 433 -58.50 -10.84 -100.42
C THR A 433 -58.25 -10.25 -101.81
N PHE A 434 -57.81 -9.00 -101.93
CA PHE A 434 -57.36 -8.45 -103.22
C PHE A 434 -56.03 -9.06 -103.67
N ASP A 435 -55.08 -9.35 -102.77
CA ASP A 435 -53.87 -10.10 -103.09
C ASP A 435 -54.21 -11.55 -103.52
N GLU A 436 -55.16 -12.20 -102.83
CA GLU A 436 -55.67 -13.54 -103.16
C GLU A 436 -56.52 -13.54 -104.47
N GLU A 437 -57.22 -12.45 -104.80
CA GLU A 437 -57.94 -12.26 -106.07
C GLU A 437 -56.99 -11.88 -107.24
N GLU A 438 -55.99 -11.04 -107.03
CA GLU A 438 -54.97 -10.72 -108.04
C GLU A 438 -54.10 -11.94 -108.36
N THR A 439 -53.71 -12.73 -107.36
CA THR A 439 -52.97 -13.99 -107.58
C THR A 439 -53.79 -15.07 -108.28
N THR A 440 -55.13 -15.03 -108.21
CA THR A 440 -56.01 -16.01 -108.88
C THR A 440 -56.57 -15.54 -110.23
N MET A 441 -56.69 -14.22 -110.46
CA MET A 441 -57.28 -13.66 -111.68
C MET A 441 -56.24 -13.06 -112.66
N ASN A 442 -55.02 -12.72 -112.22
CA ASN A 442 -53.97 -12.15 -113.07
C ASN A 442 -52.82 -13.13 -113.38
N ALA A 443 -53.08 -14.44 -113.46
CA ALA A 443 -52.07 -15.46 -113.78
C ALA A 443 -51.40 -15.27 -115.17
N GLU A 444 -51.99 -14.48 -116.07
CA GLU A 444 -51.48 -14.23 -117.43
C GLU A 444 -50.80 -12.85 -117.61
N GLN A 445 -50.63 -12.05 -116.55
CA GLN A 445 -49.87 -10.80 -116.59
C GLN A 445 -48.84 -10.74 -115.46
N SER A 446 -47.56 -10.82 -115.81
CA SER A 446 -46.42 -10.88 -114.88
C SER A 446 -46.10 -9.54 -114.19
N GLN A 447 -47.06 -8.98 -113.45
CA GLN A 447 -46.87 -7.82 -112.55
C GLN A 447 -47.44 -8.04 -111.14
N PHE A 448 -47.58 -9.29 -110.71
CA PHE A 448 -47.61 -9.59 -109.28
C PHE A 448 -46.18 -9.45 -108.73
N ASP A 449 -45.89 -8.30 -108.10
CA ASP A 449 -44.61 -8.05 -107.43
C ASP A 449 -44.52 -8.89 -106.14
N GLU A 450 -44.25 -10.19 -106.25
CA GLU A 450 -43.96 -11.08 -105.11
C GLU A 450 -42.92 -10.47 -104.17
N GLN A 451 -41.95 -9.72 -104.72
CA GLN A 451 -40.93 -9.02 -103.96
C GLN A 451 -41.51 -7.89 -103.09
N LYS A 452 -42.52 -7.15 -103.55
CA LYS A 452 -43.20 -6.14 -102.73
C LYS A 452 -44.10 -6.78 -101.69
N ALA A 453 -44.84 -7.84 -102.05
CA ALA A 453 -45.65 -8.60 -101.09
C ALA A 453 -44.76 -9.20 -99.97
N ALA A 454 -43.63 -9.80 -100.32
CA ALA A 454 -42.65 -10.32 -99.36
C ALA A 454 -41.98 -9.22 -98.53
N GLN A 455 -41.62 -8.07 -99.13
CA GLN A 455 -41.06 -6.93 -98.41
C GLN A 455 -42.09 -6.31 -97.44
N ILE A 456 -43.36 -6.23 -97.83
CA ILE A 456 -44.46 -5.80 -96.96
C ILE A 456 -44.65 -6.79 -95.81
N ALA A 457 -44.60 -8.10 -96.07
CA ALA A 457 -44.67 -9.13 -95.01
C ALA A 457 -43.49 -9.05 -94.02
N GLN A 458 -42.26 -8.84 -94.51
CA GLN A 458 -41.09 -8.63 -93.67
C GLN A 458 -41.19 -7.34 -92.84
N LEU A 459 -41.67 -6.24 -93.42
CA LEU A 459 -41.91 -4.99 -92.70
C LEU A 459 -43.03 -5.13 -91.65
N GLN A 460 -44.05 -5.95 -91.93
CA GLN A 460 -45.10 -6.29 -90.96
C GLN A 460 -44.53 -7.10 -89.79
N GLN A 461 -43.72 -8.13 -90.06
CA GLN A 461 -43.01 -8.89 -89.01
C GLN A 461 -42.15 -7.98 -88.15
N LEU A 462 -41.32 -7.11 -88.75
CA LEU A 462 -40.46 -6.18 -88.02
C LEU A 462 -41.26 -5.20 -87.13
N VAL A 463 -42.41 -4.72 -87.61
CA VAL A 463 -43.31 -3.83 -86.83
C VAL A 463 -43.97 -4.56 -85.67
N ASP A 464 -44.39 -5.82 -85.85
CA ASP A 464 -44.99 -6.60 -84.77
C ASP A 464 -43.93 -7.12 -83.77
N GLU A 465 -42.70 -7.39 -84.22
CA GLU A 465 -41.53 -7.61 -83.37
C GLU A 465 -41.25 -6.39 -82.48
N TYR A 466 -41.11 -5.19 -83.06
CA TYR A 466 -40.94 -3.95 -82.30
C TYR A 466 -42.10 -3.66 -81.33
N ARG A 467 -43.34 -4.02 -81.68
CA ARG A 467 -44.47 -3.92 -80.75
C ARG A 467 -44.36 -4.89 -79.59
N SER A 468 -43.86 -6.11 -79.83
CA SER A 468 -43.59 -7.08 -78.77
C SER A 468 -42.45 -6.63 -77.86
N GLU A 469 -41.40 -6.02 -78.42
CA GLU A 469 -40.28 -5.45 -77.67
C GLU A 469 -40.71 -4.26 -76.84
N LEU A 470 -41.51 -3.34 -77.38
CA LEU A 470 -42.09 -2.23 -76.61
C LEU A 470 -42.99 -2.75 -75.47
N HIS A 471 -43.73 -3.84 -75.67
CA HIS A 471 -44.50 -4.46 -74.59
C HIS A 471 -43.60 -5.07 -73.51
N LYS A 472 -42.53 -5.80 -73.89
CA LYS A 472 -41.53 -6.34 -72.95
C LYS A 472 -40.81 -5.24 -72.17
N VAL A 473 -40.35 -4.18 -72.85
CA VAL A 473 -39.70 -3.02 -72.23
C VAL A 473 -40.66 -2.28 -71.30
N HIS A 474 -41.96 -2.23 -71.61
CA HIS A 474 -42.96 -1.67 -70.70
C HIS A 474 -43.21 -2.56 -69.48
N GLU A 475 -43.24 -3.89 -69.64
CA GLU A 475 -43.28 -4.83 -68.52
C GLU A 475 -42.02 -4.73 -67.65
N GLU A 476 -40.83 -4.67 -68.24
CA GLU A 476 -39.55 -4.48 -67.53
C GLU A 476 -39.48 -3.13 -66.80
N LEU A 477 -39.99 -2.04 -67.40
CA LEU A 477 -40.16 -0.75 -66.74
C LEU A 477 -41.12 -0.85 -65.56
N SER A 478 -42.28 -1.52 -65.71
CA SER A 478 -43.23 -1.73 -64.62
C SER A 478 -42.64 -2.58 -63.47
N GLN A 479 -41.76 -3.53 -63.79
CA GLN A 479 -41.02 -4.34 -62.82
C GLN A 479 -39.89 -3.54 -62.13
N ARG A 480 -39.36 -2.50 -62.78
CA ARG A 480 -38.37 -1.56 -62.21
C ARG A 480 -38.98 -0.39 -61.44
N GLU A 481 -40.20 0.05 -61.76
CA GLU A 481 -40.94 1.09 -61.05
C GLU A 481 -41.72 0.56 -59.84
N ALA A 482 -41.82 -0.77 -59.67
CA ALA A 482 -42.15 -1.35 -58.38
C ALA A 482 -41.09 -0.96 -57.33
N PRO A 483 -41.48 -0.56 -56.10
CA PRO A 483 -40.55 -0.05 -55.09
C PRO A 483 -39.47 -1.09 -54.72
N PRO A 484 -38.28 -0.64 -54.27
CA PRO A 484 -37.08 -1.47 -54.22
C PRO A 484 -37.25 -2.73 -53.36
N ARG A 485 -36.79 -3.83 -53.94
CA ARG A 485 -36.85 -5.18 -53.40
C ARG A 485 -35.85 -5.35 -52.26
N GLU A 486 -36.33 -5.37 -51.02
CA GLU A 486 -35.49 -5.62 -49.84
C GLU A 486 -34.89 -7.04 -49.87
N GLU A 487 -33.62 -7.15 -49.49
CA GLU A 487 -32.94 -8.42 -49.24
C GLU A 487 -33.32 -8.99 -47.85
N PRO A 488 -33.13 -10.31 -47.61
CA PRO A 488 -34.00 -11.03 -46.69
C PRO A 488 -33.54 -10.99 -45.23
N GLN A 489 -34.44 -10.58 -44.32
CA GLN A 489 -34.59 -11.28 -43.03
C GLN A 489 -35.87 -10.99 -42.22
N SER A 490 -36.43 -12.08 -41.66
CA SER A 490 -37.31 -12.17 -40.49
C SER A 490 -38.77 -11.65 -40.54
N ARG A 491 -39.68 -12.63 -40.63
CA ARG A 491 -40.95 -12.78 -39.88
C ARG A 491 -41.83 -11.52 -39.63
N GLY A 492 -42.86 -11.38 -40.47
CA GLY A 492 -44.24 -11.26 -39.96
C GLY A 492 -44.80 -9.85 -39.74
N THR A 493 -44.93 -9.06 -40.80
CA THR A 493 -45.70 -7.80 -40.79
C THR A 493 -47.22 -8.06 -40.83
N LYS A 494 -47.92 -7.67 -39.76
CA LYS A 494 -49.35 -7.30 -39.84
C LYS A 494 -49.45 -5.86 -40.40
N ARG A 495 -50.67 -5.46 -40.78
CA ARG A 495 -51.06 -4.15 -41.38
C ARG A 495 -50.20 -2.94 -40.93
N PRO A 496 -50.02 -1.91 -41.77
CA PRO A 496 -49.40 -0.66 -41.34
C PRO A 496 -50.14 -0.11 -40.11
N LEU A 497 -49.39 0.07 -39.02
CA LEU A 497 -49.89 0.55 -37.74
C LEU A 497 -50.12 2.06 -37.76
N SER A 498 -50.88 2.53 -36.77
CA SER A 498 -51.21 3.95 -36.57
C SER A 498 -49.93 4.78 -36.37
N PRO A 499 -49.89 6.06 -36.80
CA PRO A 499 -48.70 6.92 -36.62
C PRO A 499 -48.22 7.08 -35.17
N ALA A 500 -49.03 6.73 -34.17
CA ALA A 500 -48.65 6.73 -32.75
C ALA A 500 -47.71 5.57 -32.34
N ASP A 501 -47.70 4.45 -33.06
CA ASP A 501 -46.80 3.34 -32.75
C ASP A 501 -45.42 3.55 -33.39
N SER A 502 -45.38 4.20 -34.56
CA SER A 502 -44.13 4.55 -35.26
C SER A 502 -43.25 5.52 -34.47
N THR A 503 -43.84 6.41 -33.66
CA THR A 503 -43.08 7.31 -32.77
C THR A 503 -42.49 6.54 -31.58
N ALA A 504 -43.24 5.63 -30.97
CA ALA A 504 -42.75 4.79 -29.87
C ALA A 504 -41.62 3.84 -30.31
N GLU A 505 -41.69 3.30 -31.54
CA GLU A 505 -40.61 2.51 -32.13
C GLU A 505 -39.37 3.38 -32.44
N SER A 506 -39.55 4.59 -32.98
CA SER A 506 -38.47 5.55 -33.20
C SER A 506 -37.77 5.95 -31.89
N GLU A 507 -38.52 6.24 -30.83
CA GLU A 507 -37.97 6.52 -29.49
C GLU A 507 -37.17 5.31 -28.97
N ARG A 508 -37.71 4.10 -29.08
CA ARG A 508 -37.02 2.86 -28.67
C ARG A 508 -35.73 2.64 -29.45
N LEU A 509 -35.74 2.88 -30.76
CA LEU A 509 -34.54 2.83 -31.61
C LEU A 509 -33.52 3.90 -31.19
N SER A 510 -33.95 5.13 -30.90
CA SER A 510 -33.06 6.21 -30.41
C SER A 510 -32.41 5.88 -29.05
N VAL A 511 -33.13 5.18 -28.16
CA VAL A 511 -32.59 4.70 -26.89
C VAL A 511 -31.61 3.55 -27.11
N LEU A 512 -31.87 2.67 -28.08
CA LEU A 512 -30.97 1.57 -28.44
C LEU A 512 -29.68 2.05 -29.13
N THR A 513 -29.74 3.02 -30.05
CA THR A 513 -28.54 3.60 -30.68
C THR A 513 -27.69 4.36 -29.67
N ARG A 514 -28.30 5.15 -28.76
CA ARG A 514 -27.58 5.78 -27.63
C ARG A 514 -26.94 4.75 -26.71
N LYS A 515 -27.59 3.62 -26.44
CA LYS A 515 -27.00 2.51 -25.66
C LYS A 515 -25.86 1.83 -26.41
N ASN A 516 -26.01 1.59 -27.72
CA ASN A 516 -24.97 0.98 -28.54
C ASN A 516 -23.72 1.88 -28.59
N ARG A 517 -23.87 3.19 -28.83
CA ARG A 517 -22.76 4.15 -28.78
C ARG A 517 -22.07 4.17 -27.41
N LYS A 518 -22.83 4.18 -26.31
CA LYS A 518 -22.26 4.09 -24.94
C LYS A 518 -21.51 2.78 -24.69
N LEU A 519 -21.99 1.65 -25.24
CA LEU A 519 -21.30 0.36 -25.15
C LEU A 519 -20.03 0.33 -26.00
N GLN A 520 -20.02 0.95 -27.19
CA GLN A 520 -18.83 1.13 -28.01
C GLN A 520 -17.79 2.05 -27.32
N GLU A 521 -18.23 3.17 -26.74
CA GLU A 521 -17.39 4.07 -25.92
C GLU A 521 -16.83 3.36 -24.67
N ALA A 522 -17.59 2.44 -24.06
CA ALA A 522 -17.13 1.65 -22.92
C ALA A 522 -16.17 0.52 -23.34
N LEU A 523 -16.43 -0.12 -24.48
CA LEU A 523 -15.57 -1.16 -25.06
C LEU A 523 -14.20 -0.58 -25.42
N SER A 524 -14.15 0.54 -26.16
CA SER A 524 -12.87 1.17 -26.56
C SER A 524 -12.07 1.67 -25.36
N LYS A 525 -12.72 2.24 -24.33
CA LYS A 525 -12.07 2.59 -23.06
C LYS A 525 -11.54 1.36 -22.32
N SER A 526 -12.28 0.25 -22.32
CA SER A 526 -11.84 -1.00 -21.71
C SER A 526 -10.66 -1.61 -22.48
N GLU A 527 -10.71 -1.64 -23.81
CA GLU A 527 -9.62 -2.09 -24.68
C GLU A 527 -8.35 -1.26 -24.43
N GLN A 528 -8.45 0.07 -24.45
CA GLN A 528 -7.35 0.99 -24.09
C GLN A 528 -6.77 0.65 -22.71
N ALA A 529 -7.60 0.54 -21.68
CA ALA A 529 -7.15 0.17 -20.33
C ALA A 529 -6.45 -1.19 -20.29
N THR A 530 -6.94 -2.20 -21.03
CA THR A 530 -6.26 -3.51 -21.11
C THR A 530 -4.94 -3.46 -21.87
N THR A 531 -4.79 -2.58 -22.88
CA THR A 531 -3.50 -2.41 -23.58
C THR A 531 -2.46 -1.75 -22.70
N LEU A 532 -2.84 -0.71 -21.94
CA LEU A 532 -1.96 -0.06 -20.96
C LEU A 532 -1.54 -1.04 -19.86
N ALA A 533 -2.50 -1.73 -19.24
CA ALA A 533 -2.21 -2.72 -18.20
C ALA A 533 -1.32 -3.88 -18.68
N LYS A 534 -1.40 -4.27 -19.96
CA LYS A 534 -0.46 -5.25 -20.57
C LYS A 534 0.95 -4.67 -20.68
N LYS A 535 1.10 -3.44 -21.20
CA LYS A 535 2.41 -2.77 -21.29
C LYS A 535 3.05 -2.57 -19.91
N GLU A 536 2.29 -2.12 -18.92
CA GLU A 536 2.74 -2.00 -17.52
C GLU A 536 3.17 -3.36 -16.93
N LEU A 537 2.42 -4.42 -17.19
CA LEU A 537 2.73 -5.78 -16.74
C LEU A 537 4.01 -6.32 -17.39
N ASP A 538 4.25 -6.04 -18.68
CA ASP A 538 5.45 -6.50 -19.37
C ASP A 538 6.69 -5.66 -19.01
N ALA A 539 6.54 -4.35 -18.77
CA ALA A 539 7.58 -3.50 -18.17
C ALA A 539 7.92 -3.96 -16.73
N ALA A 540 6.92 -4.27 -15.90
CA ALA A 540 7.16 -4.82 -14.57
C ALA A 540 7.87 -6.20 -14.61
N LYS A 541 7.58 -7.04 -15.62
CA LYS A 541 8.31 -8.30 -15.84
C LYS A 541 9.77 -8.07 -16.26
N SER A 542 10.05 -7.10 -17.14
CA SER A 542 11.42 -6.82 -17.59
C SER A 542 12.26 -6.20 -16.47
N GLN A 543 11.68 -5.29 -15.67
CA GLN A 543 12.27 -4.79 -14.42
C GLN A 543 12.53 -5.93 -13.41
N LEU A 544 11.57 -6.84 -13.21
CA LEU A 544 11.75 -7.98 -12.31
C LEU A 544 12.81 -8.98 -12.83
N ARG A 545 13.02 -9.07 -14.15
CA ARG A 545 14.14 -9.81 -14.76
C ARG A 545 15.47 -9.08 -14.57
N SER A 546 15.54 -7.77 -14.74
CA SER A 546 16.78 -7.00 -14.55
C SER A 546 17.22 -6.98 -13.09
N LEU A 547 16.27 -6.82 -12.15
CA LEU A 547 16.52 -6.94 -10.70
C LEU A 547 16.99 -8.36 -10.32
N LYS A 548 16.42 -9.42 -10.92
CA LYS A 548 16.92 -10.80 -10.74
C LYS A 548 18.29 -11.05 -11.37
N ALA A 549 18.67 -10.30 -12.41
CA ALA A 549 20.01 -10.34 -12.97
C ALA A 549 21.00 -9.59 -12.06
N LYS A 550 20.63 -8.43 -11.52
CA LYS A 550 21.40 -7.67 -10.53
C LYS A 550 21.61 -8.46 -9.23
N SER A 551 20.58 -9.13 -8.70
CA SER A 551 20.71 -9.98 -7.49
C SER A 551 21.45 -11.30 -7.73
N ARG A 552 21.81 -11.64 -8.98
CA ARG A 552 22.74 -12.72 -9.31
C ARG A 552 24.21 -12.30 -9.14
N THR A 553 24.50 -11.05 -8.78
CA THR A 553 25.81 -10.68 -8.24
C THR A 553 26.08 -11.55 -7.01
N ARG A 554 27.15 -12.34 -7.06
CA ARG A 554 27.55 -13.21 -5.95
C ARG A 554 28.04 -12.35 -4.80
N VAL A 555 27.20 -12.18 -3.78
CA VAL A 555 27.66 -11.74 -2.46
C VAL A 555 28.69 -12.76 -1.97
N LEU A 556 29.91 -12.29 -1.69
CA LEU A 556 31.01 -13.16 -1.32
C LEU A 556 30.94 -13.45 0.19
N GLU A 557 30.08 -14.39 0.56
CA GLU A 557 29.95 -14.87 1.94
C GLU A 557 31.06 -15.89 2.30
N LEU A 558 31.42 -15.93 3.58
CA LEU A 558 32.24 -17.01 4.14
C LEU A 558 31.49 -18.33 3.96
N ARG A 559 32.16 -19.35 3.41
CA ARG A 559 31.53 -20.65 3.07
C ARG A 559 30.82 -21.29 4.27
N ASP A 560 31.39 -21.11 5.46
CA ASP A 560 30.87 -21.56 6.74
C ASP A 560 30.62 -20.31 7.62
N ASN A 561 29.56 -19.55 7.30
CA ASN A 561 29.17 -18.33 8.01
C ASN A 561 28.39 -18.67 9.31
N PRO A 562 28.90 -18.35 10.51
CA PRO A 562 28.24 -18.70 11.77
C PRO A 562 26.85 -18.06 11.94
N THR A 563 26.61 -16.90 11.31
CA THR A 563 25.28 -16.26 11.31
C THR A 563 24.29 -17.05 10.45
N ALA A 564 24.72 -17.56 9.30
CA ALA A 564 23.90 -18.39 8.42
C ALA A 564 23.65 -19.78 9.04
N GLU A 565 24.62 -20.35 9.76
CA GLU A 565 24.40 -21.57 10.55
C GLU A 565 23.40 -21.35 11.68
N ALA A 566 23.51 -20.25 12.43
CA ALA A 566 22.58 -19.90 13.49
C ALA A 566 21.15 -19.63 12.95
N GLU A 567 21.03 -18.96 11.80
CA GLU A 567 19.75 -18.78 11.11
C GLU A 567 19.19 -20.13 10.64
N LYS A 568 20.01 -20.98 10.02
CA LYS A 568 19.61 -22.32 9.58
C LYS A 568 19.10 -23.16 10.75
N ILE A 569 19.78 -23.15 11.89
CA ILE A 569 19.34 -23.82 13.12
C ILE A 569 17.98 -23.27 13.58
N LYS A 570 17.84 -21.94 13.71
CA LYS A 570 16.56 -21.28 14.07
C LYS A 570 15.44 -21.63 13.09
N MET A 571 15.72 -21.66 11.80
CA MET A 571 14.74 -21.98 10.77
C MET A 571 14.38 -23.47 10.76
N THR A 572 15.30 -24.36 11.13
CA THR A 572 14.97 -25.78 11.35
C THR A 572 14.13 -25.98 12.60
N THR A 573 14.47 -25.35 13.74
CA THR A 573 13.68 -25.48 14.98
C THR A 573 12.30 -24.85 14.87
N LEU A 574 12.17 -23.69 14.21
CA LEU A 574 10.86 -23.12 13.92
C LEU A 574 10.02 -24.01 13.00
N LYS A 575 10.64 -24.67 11.99
CA LYS A 575 9.92 -25.62 11.12
C LYS A 575 9.47 -26.87 11.87
N THR A 576 10.30 -27.46 12.73
CA THR A 576 9.91 -28.63 13.54
C THR A 576 8.83 -28.27 14.55
N LEU A 577 8.95 -27.15 15.27
CA LEU A 577 7.91 -26.68 16.22
C LEU A 577 6.60 -26.32 15.52
N GLN A 578 6.64 -25.78 14.30
CA GLN A 578 5.43 -25.54 13.51
C GLN A 578 4.82 -26.82 12.93
N ALA A 579 5.62 -27.85 12.64
CA ALA A 579 5.13 -29.18 12.26
C ALA A 579 4.47 -29.85 13.47
N GLU A 580 5.15 -29.86 14.62
CA GLU A 580 4.62 -30.35 15.90
C GLU A 580 3.31 -29.66 16.29
N ASN A 581 3.22 -28.33 16.21
CA ASN A 581 1.95 -27.63 16.45
C ASN A 581 0.86 -28.01 15.46
N ARG A 582 1.18 -28.26 14.17
CA ARG A 582 0.20 -28.74 13.18
C ARG A 582 -0.26 -30.17 13.50
N ASP A 583 0.65 -31.04 13.90
CA ASP A 583 0.36 -32.44 14.26
C ASP A 583 -0.46 -32.52 15.55
N LEU A 584 -0.09 -31.76 16.59
CA LEU A 584 -0.83 -31.65 17.85
C LEU A 584 -2.22 -31.03 17.63
N LEU A 585 -2.36 -30.01 16.77
CA LEU A 585 -3.67 -29.46 16.40
C LEU A 585 -4.50 -30.44 15.56
N ALA A 586 -3.88 -31.22 14.67
CA ALA A 586 -4.56 -32.30 13.96
C ALA A 586 -5.01 -33.40 14.95
N GLN A 587 -4.20 -33.69 15.97
CA GLN A 587 -4.56 -34.61 17.02
C GLN A 587 -5.74 -34.10 17.87
N LEU A 588 -5.71 -32.85 18.32
CA LEU A 588 -6.82 -32.23 19.07
C LEU A 588 -8.12 -32.12 18.26
N ARG A 589 -8.04 -32.06 16.92
CA ARG A 589 -9.20 -31.99 16.02
C ARG A 589 -9.79 -33.36 15.69
N GLY A 590 -9.02 -34.44 15.79
CA GLY A 590 -9.51 -35.81 15.57
C GLY A 590 -9.65 -36.55 16.88
N ASN A 591 -10.88 -36.84 17.35
CA ASN A 591 -11.09 -37.55 18.62
C ASN A 591 -10.51 -38.99 18.63
N HIS A 592 -9.27 -39.19 19.10
CA HIS A 592 -8.75 -40.52 19.45
C HIS A 592 -9.09 -40.83 20.92
N VAL A 593 -10.20 -41.54 21.10
CA VAL A 593 -10.57 -42.09 22.40
C VAL A 593 -9.68 -43.29 22.71
N GLY A 594 -8.73 -43.12 23.64
CA GLY A 594 -8.17 -44.23 24.43
C GLY A 594 -6.75 -44.72 24.10
N VAL A 595 -6.05 -44.19 23.08
CA VAL A 595 -4.64 -44.59 22.80
C VAL A 595 -3.72 -43.37 22.90
N LYS A 596 -2.77 -43.40 23.84
CA LYS A 596 -1.70 -42.39 23.96
C LYS A 596 -0.64 -42.63 22.87
N VAL A 597 -0.85 -42.06 21.69
CA VAL A 597 0.13 -42.07 20.59
C VAL A 597 0.92 -40.76 20.60
N ALA A 598 2.24 -40.83 20.85
CA ALA A 598 3.12 -39.68 20.72
C ALA A 598 3.35 -39.35 19.22
N PRO A 599 3.25 -38.07 18.79
CA PRO A 599 3.62 -37.67 17.44
C PRO A 599 5.08 -38.00 17.11
N VAL A 600 5.39 -38.29 15.85
CA VAL A 600 6.79 -38.47 15.42
C VAL A 600 7.57 -37.15 15.55
N SER A 601 6.91 -36.01 15.35
CA SER A 601 7.47 -34.67 15.51
C SER A 601 7.94 -34.36 16.94
N THR A 602 7.26 -34.85 17.99
CA THR A 602 7.75 -34.68 19.38
C THR A 602 9.00 -35.53 19.64
N LEU A 603 9.10 -36.71 19.02
CA LEU A 603 10.31 -37.54 19.07
C LEU A 603 11.48 -36.90 18.30
N GLU A 604 11.22 -36.15 17.25
CA GLU A 604 12.24 -35.38 16.51
C GLU A 604 12.72 -34.16 17.30
N ALA A 605 11.80 -33.44 17.97
CA ALA A 605 12.15 -32.35 18.88
C ALA A 605 13.05 -32.85 20.03
N LEU A 606 12.67 -33.95 20.70
CA LEU A 606 13.47 -34.56 21.77
C LEU A 606 14.84 -35.06 21.28
N LYS A 607 14.94 -35.56 20.04
CA LYS A 607 16.25 -35.94 19.45
C LYS A 607 17.15 -34.73 19.21
N LEU A 608 16.60 -33.58 18.79
CA LEU A 608 17.36 -32.34 18.65
C LEU A 608 17.83 -31.82 20.01
N GLU A 609 16.98 -31.86 21.04
CA GLU A 609 17.34 -31.47 22.41
C GLU A 609 18.45 -32.37 22.99
N ILE A 610 18.38 -33.69 22.77
CA ILE A 610 19.45 -34.63 23.16
C ILE A 610 20.76 -34.28 22.45
N GLN A 611 20.75 -34.00 21.14
CA GLN A 611 21.95 -33.59 20.39
C GLN A 611 22.53 -32.26 20.86
N GLU A 612 21.69 -31.30 21.27
CA GLU A 612 22.15 -30.04 21.87
C GLU A 612 22.79 -30.28 23.24
N MET A 613 22.17 -31.12 24.07
CA MET A 613 22.73 -31.51 25.37
C MET A 613 24.05 -32.26 25.25
N GLU A 614 24.20 -33.17 24.27
CA GLU A 614 25.46 -33.85 23.95
C GLU A 614 26.57 -32.85 23.58
N ARG A 615 26.27 -31.82 22.78
CA ARG A 615 27.23 -30.75 22.45
C ARG A 615 27.64 -29.96 23.68
N VAL A 616 26.69 -29.58 24.54
CA VAL A 616 26.96 -28.86 25.79
C VAL A 616 27.82 -29.70 26.75
N VAL A 617 27.61 -31.02 26.80
CA VAL A 617 28.48 -31.94 27.55
C VAL A 617 29.89 -31.98 26.95
N ALA A 618 30.03 -32.15 25.63
CA ALA A 618 31.32 -32.17 24.95
C ALA A 618 32.12 -30.87 25.17
N ASP A 619 31.50 -29.70 25.14
CA ASP A 619 32.16 -28.43 25.43
C ASP A 619 32.57 -28.29 26.90
N LYS A 620 31.75 -28.77 27.85
CA LYS A 620 32.11 -28.84 29.27
C LYS A 620 33.29 -29.79 29.52
N GLU A 621 33.31 -30.95 28.86
CA GLU A 621 34.43 -31.90 28.91
C GLU A 621 35.70 -31.31 28.32
N LYS A 622 35.61 -30.63 27.17
CA LYS A 622 36.72 -29.92 26.52
C LYS A 622 37.29 -28.81 27.41
N ARG A 623 36.43 -28.03 28.09
CA ARG A 623 36.84 -27.04 29.10
C ARG A 623 37.53 -27.70 30.30
N ASN A 624 36.99 -28.82 30.79
CA ASN A 624 37.58 -29.56 31.92
C ASN A 624 38.93 -30.21 31.54
N ARG A 625 39.07 -30.71 30.31
CA ARG A 625 40.36 -31.20 29.78
C ARG A 625 41.40 -30.09 29.73
N ARG A 626 41.07 -28.94 29.13
CA ARG A 626 41.93 -27.74 29.12
C ARG A 626 42.31 -27.27 30.52
N LEU A 627 41.38 -27.31 31.47
CA LEU A 627 41.68 -26.93 32.86
C LEU A 627 42.68 -27.90 33.51
N ARG A 628 42.56 -29.21 33.25
CA ARG A 628 43.53 -30.23 33.70
C ARG A 628 44.90 -30.07 33.01
N GLU A 629 44.93 -29.77 31.71
CA GLU A 629 46.16 -29.45 30.96
C GLU A 629 46.86 -28.22 31.56
N ILE A 630 46.14 -27.11 31.79
CA ILE A 630 46.69 -25.88 32.40
C ILE A 630 47.17 -26.14 33.83
N TYR A 631 46.41 -26.89 34.65
CA TYR A 631 46.83 -27.22 36.01
C TYR A 631 48.08 -28.11 36.01
N SER A 632 48.16 -29.09 35.11
CA SER A 632 49.35 -29.93 34.94
C SER A 632 50.55 -29.11 34.49
N ALA A 633 50.38 -28.16 33.57
CA ALA A 633 51.43 -27.27 33.09
C ALA A 633 51.94 -26.32 34.18
N LYS A 634 51.03 -25.75 35.00
CA LYS A 634 51.41 -24.95 36.16
C LYS A 634 52.06 -25.79 37.28
N ALA A 635 51.66 -27.05 37.43
CA ALA A 635 52.31 -27.97 38.36
C ALA A 635 53.70 -28.41 37.88
N THR A 636 53.97 -28.49 36.57
CA THR A 636 55.35 -28.64 36.05
C THR A 636 56.17 -27.37 36.23
N GLU A 637 55.62 -26.19 35.88
CA GLU A 637 56.26 -24.88 36.07
C GLU A 637 56.66 -24.64 37.54
N PHE A 638 55.75 -24.93 38.48
CA PHE A 638 56.03 -24.83 39.92
C PHE A 638 57.13 -25.81 40.36
N ARG A 639 57.12 -27.04 39.86
CA ARG A 639 58.17 -28.03 40.16
C ARG A 639 59.53 -27.64 39.60
N GLU A 640 59.57 -27.07 38.40
CA GLU A 640 60.78 -26.56 37.76
C GLU A 640 61.32 -25.32 38.50
N ALA A 641 60.45 -24.41 38.92
CA ALA A 641 60.83 -23.26 39.75
C ALA A 641 61.41 -23.70 41.11
N VAL A 642 60.77 -24.66 41.80
CA VAL A 642 61.30 -25.21 43.07
C VAL A 642 62.62 -25.95 42.86
N ALA A 643 62.74 -26.72 41.77
CA ALA A 643 63.98 -27.41 41.42
C ALA A 643 65.11 -26.40 41.15
N SER A 644 64.85 -25.34 40.38
CA SER A 644 65.82 -24.30 40.05
C SER A 644 66.21 -23.42 41.24
N LEU A 645 65.28 -23.09 42.14
CA LEU A 645 65.53 -22.16 43.26
C LEU A 645 66.08 -22.85 44.51
N LEU A 646 65.59 -24.06 44.84
CA LEU A 646 65.94 -24.78 46.06
C LEU A 646 66.83 -26.01 45.81
N GLY A 647 67.07 -26.39 44.56
CA GLY A 647 67.85 -27.57 44.21
C GLY A 647 67.14 -28.91 44.42
N TYR A 648 65.81 -28.91 44.54
CA TYR A 648 65.00 -30.10 44.86
C TYR A 648 63.93 -30.39 43.80
N LYS A 649 64.02 -31.58 43.19
CA LYS A 649 62.95 -32.13 42.36
C LYS A 649 61.88 -32.77 43.25
N LEU A 650 60.65 -32.27 43.13
CA LEU A 650 59.47 -32.81 43.80
C LEU A 650 58.69 -33.72 42.85
N ASP A 651 58.41 -34.96 43.22
CA ASP A 651 57.52 -35.85 42.48
C ASP A 651 56.36 -36.28 43.40
N ILE A 652 55.15 -35.82 43.06
CA ILE A 652 53.93 -36.09 43.84
C ILE A 652 53.40 -37.47 43.46
N LEU A 653 53.31 -38.38 44.44
CA LEU A 653 52.85 -39.75 44.24
C LEU A 653 51.32 -39.86 44.35
N PRO A 654 50.67 -40.87 43.72
CA PRO A 654 49.22 -41.06 43.78
C PRO A 654 48.63 -41.29 45.18
N ASN A 655 49.48 -41.60 46.16
CA ASN A 655 49.11 -41.79 47.58
C ASN A 655 49.24 -40.50 48.41
N GLY A 656 49.33 -39.32 47.78
CA GLY A 656 49.45 -38.02 48.45
C GLY A 656 50.84 -37.70 49.03
N ARG A 657 51.79 -38.63 48.96
CA ARG A 657 53.17 -38.40 49.44
C ARG A 657 54.00 -37.66 48.40
N VAL A 658 54.90 -36.80 48.86
CA VAL A 658 55.83 -36.07 47.99
C VAL A 658 57.21 -36.72 48.08
N ARG A 659 57.71 -37.26 46.97
CA ARG A 659 59.09 -37.71 46.81
C ARG A 659 59.96 -36.49 46.51
N VAL A 660 60.98 -36.26 47.33
CA VAL A 660 61.90 -35.12 47.24
C VAL A 660 63.28 -35.65 46.94
N THR A 661 63.87 -35.18 45.84
CA THR A 661 65.16 -35.67 45.34
C THR A 661 66.07 -34.48 45.07
N SER A 662 67.27 -34.46 45.64
CA SER A 662 68.21 -33.35 45.41
C SER A 662 68.78 -33.42 44.00
N MET A 663 68.81 -32.30 43.29
CA MET A 663 69.39 -32.22 41.95
C MET A 663 70.90 -32.46 41.96
N PHE A 664 71.61 -31.97 42.98
CA PHE A 664 73.07 -32.11 43.08
C PHE A 664 73.52 -33.56 43.30
N HIS A 665 72.65 -34.39 43.88
CA HIS A 665 72.86 -35.84 44.01
C HIS A 665 72.47 -36.63 42.73
N LEU A 666 71.83 -35.99 41.75
CA LEU A 666 71.55 -36.56 40.41
C LEU A 666 72.55 -36.11 39.34
N SER A 667 73.40 -35.11 39.64
CA SER A 667 74.44 -34.65 38.71
C SER A 667 75.42 -35.79 38.40
N PRO A 668 75.83 -35.98 37.13
CA PRO A 668 76.78 -37.03 36.74
C PRO A 668 78.17 -36.85 37.38
N GLU A 669 78.47 -35.67 37.91
CA GLU A 669 79.68 -35.34 38.68
C GLU A 669 79.67 -35.95 40.10
N TYR A 670 78.49 -36.29 40.64
CA TYR A 670 78.31 -36.99 41.92
C TYR A 670 78.49 -38.51 41.81
N ARG A 671 78.83 -39.02 40.61
CA ARG A 671 78.88 -40.46 40.29
C ARG A 671 80.13 -41.11 40.89
N HIS A 672 80.00 -41.72 42.06
CA HIS A 672 80.97 -42.69 42.56
C HIS A 672 80.93 -44.00 41.75
N GLY A 673 81.40 -43.98 40.51
CA GLY A 673 81.43 -45.14 39.61
C GLY A 673 82.00 -44.83 38.22
N ASP A 674 82.49 -45.88 37.54
CA ASP A 674 83.20 -45.82 36.25
C ASP A 674 82.50 -44.92 35.19
N PRO A 675 83.20 -43.93 34.61
CA PRO A 675 82.60 -42.96 33.69
C PRO A 675 81.97 -43.58 32.43
N ASN A 676 82.32 -44.82 32.05
CA ASN A 676 81.85 -45.44 30.80
C ASN A 676 80.61 -46.34 30.95
N ALA A 677 79.95 -46.39 32.12
CA ALA A 677 78.78 -47.24 32.35
C ALA A 677 77.50 -46.72 31.66
N SER A 678 76.91 -47.55 30.79
CA SER A 678 75.68 -47.30 30.01
C SER A 678 74.43 -47.06 30.87
N SER A 679 73.53 -46.19 30.39
CA SER A 679 72.38 -45.64 31.13
C SER A 679 71.40 -46.66 31.74
N ASP A 680 71.31 -47.89 31.24
CA ASP A 680 70.28 -48.87 31.64
C ASP A 680 70.78 -49.98 32.59
N SER A 681 72.07 -49.98 32.96
CA SER A 681 72.61 -51.00 33.87
C SER A 681 72.00 -50.84 35.27
N HIS A 682 71.49 -51.91 35.89
CA HIS A 682 70.98 -51.86 37.28
C HIS A 682 72.13 -51.95 38.31
N GLY A 683 73.19 -51.16 38.11
CA GLY A 683 74.38 -51.13 38.95
C GLY A 683 74.47 -49.88 39.84
N PRO A 684 75.28 -49.92 40.91
CA PRO A 684 75.48 -48.78 41.80
C PRO A 684 76.16 -47.63 41.05
N GLY A 685 75.44 -46.52 40.84
CA GLY A 685 75.87 -45.40 40.01
C GLY A 685 75.18 -45.27 38.65
N SER A 686 74.10 -46.04 38.42
CA SER A 686 73.21 -45.84 37.27
C SER A 686 72.10 -44.83 37.54
N MET A 687 71.57 -44.22 36.46
CA MET A 687 70.37 -43.38 36.48
C MET A 687 69.10 -44.25 36.59
N GLY A 688 69.01 -45.04 37.67
CA GLY A 688 67.73 -45.63 38.09
C GLY A 688 66.72 -44.54 38.43
N ASN A 689 65.45 -44.92 38.62
CA ASN A 689 64.27 -44.03 38.70
C ASN A 689 64.21 -43.06 39.92
N GLY A 690 65.34 -42.68 40.53
CA GLY A 690 65.42 -41.85 41.74
C GLY A 690 64.89 -42.54 43.00
N GLU A 691 64.62 -43.84 42.96
CA GLU A 691 63.83 -44.54 43.98
C GLU A 691 64.63 -44.92 45.22
N GLU A 692 65.96 -44.98 45.17
CA GLU A 692 66.81 -45.36 46.31
C GLU A 692 67.48 -44.15 47.00
N ASN A 693 67.53 -43.00 46.32
CA ASN A 693 68.23 -41.78 46.75
C ASN A 693 67.27 -40.58 46.90
N SER A 694 66.07 -40.82 47.45
CA SER A 694 65.04 -39.81 47.62
C SER A 694 64.39 -39.86 49.01
N ILE A 695 63.80 -38.73 49.41
CA ILE A 695 63.14 -38.54 50.70
C ILE A 695 61.63 -38.47 50.47
N LEU A 696 60.88 -39.36 51.10
CA LEU A 696 59.42 -39.42 51.01
C LEU A 696 58.81 -38.64 52.19
N PHE A 697 58.15 -37.54 51.88
CA PHE A 697 57.35 -36.77 52.83
C PHE A 697 55.88 -37.17 52.75
N ASP A 698 55.30 -37.47 53.91
CA ASP A 698 53.88 -37.71 54.11
C ASP A 698 53.27 -36.45 54.74
N GLY A 699 52.57 -35.65 53.92
CA GLY A 699 52.03 -34.36 54.33
C GLY A 699 50.84 -34.45 55.28
N GLU A 700 50.10 -35.57 55.28
CA GLU A 700 48.96 -35.79 56.17
C GLU A 700 49.41 -36.23 57.57
N ASN A 701 50.43 -37.09 57.64
CA ASN A 701 50.97 -37.60 58.90
C ASN A 701 52.19 -36.82 59.43
N GLY A 702 52.64 -35.78 58.72
CA GLY A 702 53.83 -35.00 59.04
C GLY A 702 55.13 -35.83 59.10
N SER A 703 55.17 -37.00 58.46
CA SER A 703 56.24 -37.99 58.64
C SER A 703 57.18 -38.02 57.44
N MET A 704 58.49 -38.11 57.71
CA MET A 704 59.54 -38.21 56.69
C MET A 704 60.16 -39.61 56.71
N LYS A 705 60.28 -40.25 55.55
CA LYS A 705 60.91 -41.57 55.38
C LYS A 705 61.98 -41.51 54.29
N LEU A 706 63.11 -42.15 54.55
CA LEU A 706 64.18 -42.29 53.56
C LEU A 706 63.85 -43.46 52.64
N SER A 707 63.85 -43.21 51.33
CA SER A 707 63.78 -44.29 50.35
C SER A 707 65.12 -45.07 50.34
N GLY A 708 65.09 -46.34 49.96
CA GLY A 708 66.25 -47.26 50.09
C GLY A 708 66.49 -47.84 51.50
N GLY A 709 65.79 -47.35 52.54
CA GLY A 709 65.86 -47.90 53.89
C GLY A 709 67.12 -47.51 54.70
N ASN A 710 67.16 -47.90 55.98
CA ASN A 710 68.13 -47.38 56.96
C ASN A 710 69.61 -47.72 56.68
N ASN A 711 69.88 -48.65 55.75
CA ASN A 711 71.21 -49.09 55.34
C ASN A 711 71.55 -48.66 53.89
N SER A 712 70.73 -47.84 53.23
CA SER A 712 71.10 -47.19 51.96
C SER A 712 72.30 -46.27 52.17
N LEU A 713 73.20 -46.19 51.19
CA LEU A 713 74.37 -45.30 51.22
C LEU A 713 73.94 -43.84 51.44
N PHE A 714 72.92 -43.39 50.71
CA PHE A 714 72.29 -42.09 50.88
C PHE A 714 71.78 -41.87 52.32
N ALA A 715 71.10 -42.87 52.89
CA ALA A 715 70.57 -42.81 54.25
C ALA A 715 71.66 -42.80 55.33
N MET A 716 72.83 -43.39 55.06
CA MET A 716 73.99 -43.34 55.96
C MET A 716 74.73 -42.00 55.87
N GLU A 717 74.89 -41.45 54.67
CA GLU A 717 75.58 -40.18 54.42
C GLU A 717 74.85 -38.99 55.08
N ILE A 718 73.53 -38.89 54.92
CA ILE A 718 72.75 -37.78 55.50
C ILE A 718 72.36 -38.02 56.96
N LYS A 719 72.71 -39.18 57.55
CA LYS A 719 72.39 -39.55 58.93
C LYS A 719 72.86 -38.55 60.00
N PRO A 720 74.07 -37.94 59.90
CA PRO A 720 74.52 -36.93 60.86
C PRO A 720 73.67 -35.64 60.78
N LEU A 721 73.41 -35.17 59.54
CA LEU A 721 72.57 -34.01 59.28
C LEU A 721 71.12 -34.23 59.75
N LEU A 722 70.58 -35.43 59.51
CA LEU A 722 69.24 -35.84 59.95
C LEU A 722 69.12 -35.83 61.48
N LYS A 723 70.13 -36.36 62.18
CA LYS A 723 70.15 -36.34 63.65
C LYS A 723 70.14 -34.91 64.18
N PHE A 724 71.05 -34.07 63.71
CA PHE A 724 71.20 -32.70 64.20
C PHE A 724 70.00 -31.81 63.85
N TRP A 725 69.57 -31.79 62.60
CA TRP A 725 68.51 -30.86 62.15
C TRP A 725 67.09 -31.39 62.39
N VAL A 726 66.83 -32.68 62.22
CA VAL A 726 65.46 -33.23 62.30
C VAL A 726 65.16 -33.89 63.65
N GLN A 727 66.12 -34.58 64.28
CA GLN A 727 65.87 -35.21 65.59
C GLN A 727 66.10 -34.24 66.76
N GLU A 728 67.17 -33.45 66.74
CA GLU A 728 67.53 -32.52 67.82
C GLU A 728 66.84 -31.14 67.64
N ARG A 729 66.87 -30.55 66.44
CA ARG A 729 66.28 -29.22 66.17
C ARG A 729 64.83 -29.23 65.65
N LYS A 730 64.37 -30.33 65.04
CA LYS A 730 63.05 -30.48 64.39
C LYS A 730 62.76 -29.57 63.20
N ASP A 731 63.79 -29.01 62.55
CA ASP A 731 63.67 -28.12 61.39
C ASP A 731 64.02 -28.82 60.07
N ILE A 732 62.98 -29.20 59.32
CA ILE A 732 63.10 -29.78 57.99
C ILE A 732 63.67 -28.79 56.96
N PRO A 733 63.29 -27.48 56.92
CA PRO A 733 63.87 -26.54 55.97
C PRO A 733 65.38 -26.36 56.15
N CYS A 734 65.85 -26.26 57.41
CA CYS A 734 67.28 -26.15 57.73
C CYS A 734 68.03 -27.45 57.39
N PHE A 735 67.43 -28.62 57.61
CA PHE A 735 67.96 -29.91 57.17
C PHE A 735 68.17 -29.95 55.65
N LEU A 736 67.14 -29.58 54.87
CA LEU A 736 67.22 -29.56 53.41
C LEU A 736 68.24 -28.53 52.90
N ALA A 737 68.30 -27.34 53.50
CA ALA A 737 69.31 -26.33 53.13
C ALA A 737 70.76 -26.82 53.41
N ALA A 738 71.00 -27.41 54.58
CA ALA A 738 72.30 -27.97 54.93
C ALA A 738 72.70 -29.14 54.03
N MET A 739 71.74 -30.01 53.68
CA MET A 739 71.96 -31.12 52.74
C MET A 739 72.23 -30.62 51.31
N THR A 740 71.57 -29.54 50.86
CA THR A 740 71.87 -28.90 49.57
C THR A 740 73.31 -28.37 49.54
N LEU A 741 73.77 -27.71 50.61
CA LEU A 741 75.14 -27.20 50.69
C LEU A 741 76.18 -28.32 50.71
N ASP A 742 75.98 -29.37 51.52
CA ASP A 742 76.89 -30.52 51.59
C ASP A 742 76.98 -31.27 50.24
N PHE A 743 75.85 -31.46 49.54
CA PHE A 743 75.85 -32.05 48.21
C PHE A 743 76.47 -31.13 47.15
N TYR A 744 76.18 -29.82 47.19
CA TYR A 744 76.76 -28.84 46.28
C TYR A 744 78.28 -28.75 46.39
N ASP A 745 78.80 -28.70 47.62
CA ASP A 745 80.24 -28.71 47.90
C ASP A 745 80.90 -29.97 47.34
N LYS A 746 80.28 -31.14 47.51
CA LYS A 746 80.76 -32.41 46.96
C LYS A 746 80.78 -32.44 45.42
N THR A 747 79.80 -31.84 44.74
CA THR A 747 79.87 -31.65 43.27
C THR A 747 80.96 -30.67 42.84
N THR A 748 81.19 -29.56 43.56
CA THR A 748 82.00 -28.44 43.06
C THR A 748 83.43 -28.35 43.60
N ARG A 749 83.79 -29.09 44.66
CA ARG A 749 85.16 -29.10 45.24
C ARG A 749 86.05 -30.28 44.80
N ALA A 750 85.58 -31.18 43.93
CA ALA A 750 86.36 -32.32 43.46
C ALA A 750 87.10 -32.11 42.13
N THR A 751 86.79 -31.06 41.36
CA THR A 751 87.27 -30.86 39.97
C THR A 751 88.02 -29.54 39.71
N ARG A 752 88.34 -28.78 40.77
CA ARG A 752 89.27 -27.64 40.72
C ARG A 752 90.36 -27.74 41.79
N VAL A 753 91.19 -28.76 41.64
CA VAL A 753 92.58 -28.82 42.12
C VAL A 753 93.45 -29.28 40.96
#